data_AF-A0A9P5UHS9-F1
#
_entry.id   AF-A0A9P5UHS9-F1
#
_cell.length_a   1.000
_cell.length_b   1.000
_cell.length_c   1.000
_cell.angle_alpha   90.00
_cell.angle_beta   90.00
_cell.angle_gamma   90.00
#
_symmetry.space_group_name_H-M   'P 1'
#
loop_
_entity.id
_entity.type
_entity.pdbx_description
1 polymer ?
#
loop_
_entity_poly.entity_id
_entity_poly.type
_entity_poly.pdbx_seq_one_letter_code
_entity_poly.pdbx_strand_id
1 'polypeptide(L)'
;MGAVLRRTGLVVQGVSGLVSAVKAFDVVEFAGSLQSIGKGVSGALDGIGALTGMYKNVVDLVDSGQGFLEALKESFNFDKKSDWYRALRDLDSLVQVGKFADFETLIRKLPPLCQRNPAFQWGLCQRLGEIASNSTWNAEIRKGAISFMGEMYGDAMWNQHVSVRLWTLHILESLAGNDEPSSDKTSSDKASSDKASSDKASSDKDVAKYAQNQLEALKAHSTPETETQFQAYEKDHQNMNPFRPDLKSKASPLLTKYLNKPDIEGPLQRMKATRLEVQKNQEKQGVEIYVSPKARQAKSVEIFELTPRVEKFLENDKKVFLLLGESGAGKSTFFKELEVNLWNKYNKYDKFNGRIPLLIYLPAIDSPHNDLVGKQLGRMGFNDAQVKELKDTREFTLICDGYDESQQTRNLYTSNNLNVPGGWRAKMLISCRTDSIGADYKDIFQPTDRNDTGGKPELFEEATIATFDDDQIQRYIEQYVKPERTKWSVHKYSKALKQIPSLRDLVKNPFLLKLTLEYLPAAANSSWFSDSEIRITSVELYDNFIDQWLERSKVNLMEMGLKGGTQDEFRNLGQSGFKKSGITFLKDLANAMYTNQPNNPIVTYTPKDTKSWKEEFFGSIAGKKLLREALPLICSHTQSQFIHRSILDYGVALAIFDPEENKETEEEVTPTQARRGSVVSTMSFEDFHKEKEETIPLEQPLLDSPLGKRSIIAELAVIQFLAERAQKYPKFRERLRAIIECSKKKEENNVRVAAANAITILVRASVDFNGEDLRGINIPGADLSFGVFDSTNLEGADLRKVNLRNVWLRKAKLDGANMQSVQFGEFPYLEPKSGVRCSTYSPDGKSYSVGLENGNAKVYETETWKKRDTLPGTGKVNCLAYSGKSDRIVTGSTDGTVRLWDVENGGRICDFIGHTGKVACIAYAPKEERFVTGGQDGSVRLWDAATGKI
;
A
#
# COMPACT_ATOMS: atom_id res chain seq x y z
N MET A 1 21.99 38.36 -4.37
CA MET A 1 22.44 38.63 -5.75
C MET A 1 21.40 38.07 -6.71
N GLY A 2 20.98 38.86 -7.70
CA GLY A 2 20.21 38.40 -8.87
C GLY A 2 18.69 38.45 -8.71
N ALA A 3 18.11 39.61 -8.97
CA ALA A 3 16.68 39.83 -9.10
C ALA A 3 16.24 39.83 -10.58
N VAL A 4 14.92 39.68 -10.79
CA VAL A 4 14.13 40.18 -11.95
C VAL A 4 14.18 39.38 -13.27
N LEU A 5 13.01 38.83 -13.67
CA LEU A 5 12.29 39.27 -14.88
C LEU A 5 10.82 38.83 -14.89
N ARG A 6 9.95 39.84 -14.98
CA ARG A 6 8.49 39.84 -15.19
C ARG A 6 8.16 39.89 -16.70
N ARG A 7 6.85 39.72 -16.99
CA ARG A 7 5.99 40.28 -18.08
C ARG A 7 5.61 39.28 -19.18
N THR A 8 4.34 38.86 -19.28
CA THR A 8 3.10 39.52 -19.78
C THR A 8 3.14 39.90 -21.27
N GLY A 9 2.13 39.46 -22.05
CA GLY A 9 1.88 40.02 -23.38
C GLY A 9 0.84 39.24 -24.22
N LEU A 10 -0.36 39.80 -24.29
CA LEU A 10 -1.52 39.43 -25.12
C LEU A 10 -1.35 39.87 -26.60
N VAL A 11 -2.26 39.39 -27.49
CA VAL A 11 -2.90 40.09 -28.65
C VAL A 11 -2.71 39.49 -30.09
N VAL A 12 -3.76 38.77 -30.55
CA VAL A 12 -4.66 39.01 -31.74
C VAL A 12 -4.31 38.60 -33.21
N GLN A 13 -5.34 37.96 -33.81
CA GLN A 13 -5.85 37.88 -35.21
C GLN A 13 -5.19 37.06 -36.34
N GLY A 14 -6.06 36.41 -37.12
CA GLY A 14 -5.85 36.18 -38.56
C GLY A 14 -6.58 34.97 -39.14
N VAL A 15 -7.50 35.20 -40.08
CA VAL A 15 -8.50 34.28 -40.65
C VAL A 15 -8.05 33.69 -42.00
N SER A 16 -8.65 32.55 -42.38
CA SER A 16 -8.94 32.05 -43.75
C SER A 16 -8.06 30.94 -44.31
N GLY A 17 -8.71 30.02 -45.04
CA GLY A 17 -8.04 29.07 -45.93
C GLY A 17 -8.75 27.72 -46.08
N LEU A 18 -9.92 27.73 -46.72
CA LEU A 18 -10.66 26.55 -47.18
C LEU A 18 -9.92 25.80 -48.32
N VAL A 19 -10.36 24.56 -48.50
CA VAL A 19 -10.61 23.83 -49.78
C VAL A 19 -9.77 22.57 -50.03
N SER A 20 -10.54 21.50 -50.30
CA SER A 20 -10.35 20.35 -51.20
C SER A 20 -10.35 19.00 -50.48
N ALA A 21 -11.47 18.26 -50.47
CA ALA A 21 -12.14 17.53 -51.58
C ALA A 21 -11.58 16.10 -51.71
N VAL A 22 -12.32 15.02 -52.00
CA VAL A 22 -13.74 14.76 -52.36
C VAL A 22 -13.82 13.20 -52.41
N LYS A 23 -14.93 12.56 -52.02
CA LYS A 23 -15.89 11.73 -52.81
C LYS A 23 -16.21 10.48 -51.98
N ALA A 24 -17.37 9.82 -52.01
CA ALA A 24 -18.74 10.11 -52.42
C ALA A 24 -19.53 8.85 -52.02
N PHE A 25 -20.73 9.00 -51.47
CA PHE A 25 -21.78 7.98 -51.57
C PHE A 25 -23.09 8.73 -51.74
N ASP A 26 -23.78 8.43 -52.83
CA ASP A 26 -24.82 9.24 -53.46
C ASP A 26 -26.21 8.93 -52.87
N VAL A 27 -27.02 9.97 -52.66
CA VAL A 27 -28.36 9.92 -52.03
C VAL A 27 -29.48 9.92 -53.08
N VAL A 28 -29.15 9.93 -54.37
CA VAL A 28 -30.14 10.07 -55.46
C VAL A 28 -30.80 8.74 -55.87
N GLU A 29 -30.37 7.57 -55.37
CA GLU A 29 -31.02 6.28 -55.67
C GLU A 29 -32.06 5.81 -54.63
N PHE A 30 -32.13 6.43 -53.45
CA PHE A 30 -33.13 6.07 -52.42
C PHE A 30 -34.44 6.88 -52.55
N ALA A 31 -34.40 8.04 -53.22
CA ALA A 31 -35.58 8.88 -53.47
C ALA A 31 -36.49 8.35 -54.61
N GLY A 32 -36.02 7.40 -55.42
CA GLY A 32 -36.82 6.77 -56.49
C GLY A 32 -37.75 5.64 -56.03
N SER A 33 -37.57 5.13 -54.81
CA SER A 33 -38.22 3.88 -54.34
C SER A 33 -39.46 4.09 -53.46
N LEU A 34 -39.80 5.35 -53.12
CA LEU A 34 -40.96 5.68 -52.28
C LEU A 34 -42.14 6.31 -53.05
N GLN A 35 -42.02 6.42 -54.38
CA GLN A 35 -43.12 6.85 -55.26
C GLN A 35 -43.88 5.67 -55.89
N SER A 36 -43.75 4.45 -55.36
CA SER A 36 -44.44 3.24 -55.85
C SER A 36 -45.41 2.57 -54.86
N ILE A 37 -45.77 3.21 -53.75
CA ILE A 37 -46.81 2.70 -52.84
C ILE A 37 -48.02 3.63 -52.89
N GLY A 38 -48.77 3.50 -53.98
CA GLY A 38 -49.97 4.28 -54.25
C GLY A 38 -50.76 3.75 -55.45
N LYS A 39 -51.03 2.42 -55.51
CA LYS A 39 -52.03 1.83 -56.41
C LYS A 39 -52.66 0.56 -55.82
N GLY A 40 -53.94 0.67 -55.45
CA GLY A 40 -54.99 -0.26 -55.87
C GLY A 40 -55.24 -1.54 -55.06
N VAL A 41 -56.54 -1.88 -55.01
CA VAL A 41 -57.21 -3.10 -54.49
C VAL A 41 -57.57 -3.01 -52.99
N SER A 42 -58.70 -2.42 -52.58
CA SER A 42 -60.13 -2.76 -52.80
C SER A 42 -60.59 -4.06 -52.12
N GLY A 43 -61.51 -3.97 -51.15
CA GLY A 43 -62.33 -5.11 -50.74
C GLY A 43 -62.95 -5.03 -49.35
N ALA A 44 -64.28 -4.85 -49.32
CA ALA A 44 -65.23 -5.31 -48.29
C ALA A 44 -65.30 -4.59 -46.92
N LEU A 45 -66.27 -3.66 -46.88
CA LEU A 45 -67.32 -3.45 -45.87
C LEU A 45 -67.56 -4.61 -44.87
N ASP A 46 -67.63 -4.31 -43.57
CA ASP A 46 -68.90 -4.15 -42.82
C ASP A 46 -68.68 -4.09 -41.28
N GLY A 47 -69.32 -3.13 -40.61
CA GLY A 47 -69.34 -3.09 -39.14
C GLY A 47 -69.51 -1.70 -38.51
N ILE A 48 -70.73 -1.14 -38.63
CA ILE A 48 -71.37 -0.07 -37.83
C ILE A 48 -70.80 -0.02 -36.39
N GLY A 49 -70.44 1.11 -35.78
CA GLY A 49 -71.03 2.45 -35.80
C GLY A 49 -71.24 2.87 -34.34
N ALA A 50 -70.36 3.72 -33.82
CA ALA A 50 -70.59 4.47 -32.59
C ALA A 50 -69.56 5.62 -32.53
N LEU A 51 -70.05 6.82 -32.17
CA LEU A 51 -69.30 8.03 -31.81
C LEU A 51 -68.98 9.04 -32.94
N THR A 52 -70.03 9.44 -33.68
CA THR A 52 -70.12 10.80 -34.25
C THR A 52 -70.26 11.86 -33.14
N GLY A 53 -69.15 12.12 -32.45
CA GLY A 53 -69.02 13.16 -31.42
C GLY A 53 -67.59 13.70 -31.21
N MET A 54 -66.58 13.17 -31.91
CA MET A 54 -65.17 13.55 -31.72
C MET A 54 -64.55 14.39 -32.85
N TYR A 55 -65.32 14.80 -33.85
CA TYR A 55 -64.76 15.47 -35.05
C TYR A 55 -64.91 16.99 -35.10
N LYS A 56 -65.27 17.66 -33.98
CA LYS A 56 -65.25 19.13 -33.90
C LYS A 56 -64.11 19.71 -33.05
N ASN A 57 -63.33 18.87 -32.37
CA ASN A 57 -62.18 19.31 -31.53
C ASN A 57 -60.80 18.95 -32.13
N VAL A 58 -60.75 18.54 -33.40
CA VAL A 58 -59.49 18.20 -34.09
C VAL A 58 -59.07 19.28 -35.11
N VAL A 59 -59.91 20.29 -35.35
CA VAL A 59 -59.57 21.43 -36.22
C VAL A 59 -59.16 22.68 -35.44
N ASP A 60 -59.54 22.81 -34.16
CA ASP A 60 -59.08 23.92 -33.30
C ASP A 60 -57.75 23.63 -32.56
N LEU A 61 -57.12 22.48 -32.83
CA LEU A 61 -55.80 22.11 -32.29
C LEU A 61 -54.66 22.43 -33.28
N VAL A 62 -54.96 23.01 -34.45
CA VAL A 62 -53.96 23.27 -35.51
C VAL A 62 -53.40 24.69 -35.47
N ASP A 63 -54.00 25.64 -34.76
CA ASP A 63 -53.56 27.05 -34.79
C ASP A 63 -52.76 27.53 -33.56
N SER A 64 -52.53 26.69 -32.54
CA SER A 64 -51.64 27.02 -31.40
C SER A 64 -50.27 26.32 -31.46
N GLY A 65 -50.04 25.50 -32.49
CA GLY A 65 -48.90 24.59 -32.58
C GLY A 65 -47.66 25.11 -33.31
N GLN A 66 -47.73 26.24 -34.02
CA GLN A 66 -46.66 26.61 -34.96
C GLN A 66 -45.32 26.95 -34.29
N GLY A 67 -45.30 27.73 -33.19
CA GLY A 67 -44.04 28.09 -32.51
C GLY A 67 -43.37 26.92 -31.78
N PHE A 68 -44.15 25.98 -31.24
CA PHE A 68 -43.65 24.81 -30.53
C PHE A 68 -43.13 23.73 -31.49
N LEU A 69 -43.78 23.54 -32.65
CA LEU A 69 -43.33 22.60 -33.68
C LEU A 69 -42.09 23.11 -34.43
N GLU A 70 -41.93 24.42 -34.63
CA GLU A 70 -40.71 24.98 -35.23
C GLU A 70 -39.50 24.84 -34.28
N ALA A 71 -39.69 25.13 -32.99
CA ALA A 71 -38.66 24.91 -31.97
C ALA A 71 -38.30 23.41 -31.81
N LEU A 72 -39.28 22.51 -31.93
CA LEU A 72 -39.05 21.06 -31.93
C LEU A 72 -38.36 20.59 -33.22
N LYS A 73 -38.69 21.15 -34.38
CA LYS A 73 -38.08 20.79 -35.67
C LYS A 73 -36.60 21.17 -35.74
N GLU A 74 -36.18 22.31 -35.18
CA GLU A 74 -34.75 22.63 -35.06
C GLU A 74 -34.02 21.71 -34.05
N SER A 75 -34.75 21.13 -33.10
CA SER A 75 -34.21 20.30 -32.01
C SER A 75 -34.13 18.81 -32.33
N PHE A 76 -34.77 18.33 -33.41
CA PHE A 76 -34.83 16.91 -33.77
C PHE A 76 -33.63 16.42 -34.60
N ASN A 77 -32.43 16.96 -34.36
CA ASN A 77 -31.19 16.26 -34.65
C ASN A 77 -30.87 15.32 -33.47
N PHE A 78 -31.40 14.09 -33.53
CA PHE A 78 -31.44 13.13 -32.43
C PHE A 78 -30.07 12.61 -31.93
N ASP A 79 -28.94 13.03 -32.53
CA ASP A 79 -27.61 12.54 -32.16
C ASP A 79 -26.87 13.36 -31.10
N LYS A 80 -27.43 14.48 -30.61
CA LYS A 80 -26.86 15.22 -29.46
C LYS A 80 -27.94 15.76 -28.52
N LYS A 81 -28.17 15.08 -27.39
CA LYS A 81 -29.01 15.61 -26.30
C LYS A 81 -28.37 16.89 -25.73
N SER A 82 -29.02 18.04 -25.89
CA SER A 82 -28.52 19.34 -25.41
C SER A 82 -28.45 19.41 -23.87
N ASP A 83 -27.44 20.11 -23.36
CA ASP A 83 -27.14 20.16 -21.92
C ASP A 83 -28.21 20.91 -21.10
N TRP A 84 -28.95 21.82 -21.73
CA TRP A 84 -30.01 22.60 -21.07
C TRP A 84 -31.21 21.75 -20.65
N TYR A 85 -31.57 20.73 -21.44
CA TYR A 85 -32.68 19.83 -21.13
C TYR A 85 -32.39 18.96 -19.91
N ARG A 86 -31.12 18.52 -19.77
CA ARG A 86 -30.67 17.77 -18.59
C ARG A 86 -30.68 18.64 -17.33
N ALA A 87 -30.26 19.90 -17.45
CA ALA A 87 -30.29 20.85 -16.35
C ALA A 87 -31.71 21.09 -15.83
N LEU A 88 -32.71 21.27 -16.70
CA LEU A 88 -34.12 21.40 -16.28
C LEU A 88 -34.62 20.16 -15.52
N ARG A 89 -34.23 18.97 -15.96
CA ARG A 89 -34.63 17.72 -15.30
C ARG A 89 -33.98 17.55 -13.92
N ASP A 90 -32.73 17.98 -13.78
CA ASP A 90 -32.03 17.94 -12.48
C ASP A 90 -32.67 18.96 -11.51
N LEU A 91 -33.13 20.12 -12.01
CA LEU A 91 -33.92 21.08 -11.23
C LEU A 91 -35.26 20.48 -10.76
N ASP A 92 -35.98 19.76 -11.62
CA ASP A 92 -37.24 19.07 -11.25
C ASP A 92 -37.04 18.09 -10.08
N SER A 93 -35.89 17.41 -10.02
CA SER A 93 -35.57 16.51 -8.91
C SER A 93 -35.35 17.24 -7.58
N LEU A 94 -34.78 18.45 -7.60
CA LEU A 94 -34.56 19.26 -6.40
C LEU A 94 -35.87 19.84 -5.87
N VAL A 95 -36.78 20.24 -6.77
CA VAL A 95 -38.13 20.68 -6.41
C VAL A 95 -38.92 19.54 -5.75
N GLN A 96 -38.83 18.32 -6.29
CA GLN A 96 -39.52 17.16 -5.70
C GLN A 96 -39.03 16.80 -4.29
N VAL A 97 -37.76 17.08 -3.98
CA VAL A 97 -37.12 16.71 -2.70
C VAL A 97 -37.15 17.86 -1.67
N GLY A 98 -37.77 19.00 -1.98
CA GLY A 98 -37.91 20.07 -0.98
C GLY A 98 -36.71 21.02 -0.87
N LYS A 99 -35.70 20.93 -1.75
CA LYS A 99 -34.38 21.56 -1.55
C LYS A 99 -34.18 22.82 -2.39
N PHE A 100 -34.84 23.90 -1.99
CA PHE A 100 -34.82 25.17 -2.74
C PHE A 100 -33.46 25.89 -2.75
N ALA A 101 -32.69 25.86 -1.66
CA ALA A 101 -31.35 26.47 -1.62
C ALA A 101 -30.36 25.79 -2.59
N ASP A 102 -30.46 24.47 -2.74
CA ASP A 102 -29.66 23.71 -3.70
C ASP A 102 -30.12 23.98 -5.15
N PHE A 103 -31.43 24.23 -5.36
CA PHE A 103 -32.02 24.62 -6.64
C PHE A 103 -31.45 25.95 -7.15
N GLU A 104 -31.42 27.00 -6.32
CA GLU A 104 -30.83 28.29 -6.70
C GLU A 104 -29.31 28.19 -6.94
N THR A 105 -28.61 27.45 -6.07
CA THR A 105 -27.16 27.23 -6.19
C THR A 105 -26.80 26.53 -7.50
N LEU A 106 -27.62 25.55 -7.92
CA LEU A 106 -27.42 24.83 -9.18
C LEU A 106 -27.59 25.77 -10.37
N ILE A 107 -28.65 26.58 -10.40
CA ILE A 107 -28.93 27.53 -11.49
C ILE A 107 -27.76 28.50 -11.68
N ARG A 108 -27.26 29.09 -10.58
CA ARG A 108 -26.14 30.05 -10.60
C ARG A 108 -24.82 29.43 -11.07
N LYS A 109 -24.65 28.11 -11.00
CA LYS A 109 -23.45 27.38 -11.43
C LYS A 109 -23.53 26.78 -12.85
N LEU A 110 -24.68 26.89 -13.53
CA LEU A 110 -24.83 26.35 -14.88
C LEU A 110 -23.98 27.12 -15.91
N PRO A 111 -23.50 26.45 -16.98
CA PRO A 111 -22.77 27.12 -18.05
C PRO A 111 -23.60 28.25 -18.71
N PRO A 112 -22.98 29.38 -19.12
CA PRO A 112 -23.68 30.50 -19.74
C PRO A 112 -24.49 30.14 -21.00
N LEU A 113 -24.06 29.13 -21.75
CA LEU A 113 -24.76 28.62 -22.93
C LEU A 113 -26.11 27.97 -22.59
N CYS A 114 -26.25 27.37 -21.40
CA CYS A 114 -27.53 26.85 -20.92
C CYS A 114 -28.42 27.96 -20.38
N GLN A 115 -27.85 28.91 -19.61
CA GLN A 115 -28.58 30.03 -19.02
C GLN A 115 -29.19 30.97 -20.07
N ARG A 116 -28.58 31.10 -21.26
CA ARG A 116 -29.08 31.91 -22.38
C ARG A 116 -30.08 31.20 -23.30
N ASN A 117 -30.38 29.92 -23.06
CA ASN A 117 -31.27 29.18 -23.95
C ASN A 117 -32.75 29.54 -23.65
N PRO A 118 -33.54 29.99 -24.64
CA PRO A 118 -34.92 30.45 -24.42
C PRO A 118 -35.83 29.38 -23.84
N ALA A 119 -35.70 28.12 -24.27
CA ALA A 119 -36.51 27.01 -23.75
C ALA A 119 -36.15 26.66 -22.30
N PHE A 120 -34.88 26.82 -21.91
CA PHE A 120 -34.42 26.65 -20.54
C PHE A 120 -34.97 27.74 -19.62
N GLN A 121 -34.87 29.01 -20.04
CA GLN A 121 -35.37 30.15 -19.29
C GLN A 121 -36.89 30.05 -19.08
N TRP A 122 -37.63 29.69 -20.13
CA TRP A 122 -39.09 29.52 -20.08
C TRP A 122 -39.50 28.40 -19.11
N GLY A 123 -38.84 27.23 -19.19
CA GLY A 123 -39.08 26.12 -18.27
C GLY A 123 -38.72 26.46 -16.82
N LEU A 124 -37.66 27.22 -16.60
CA LEU A 124 -37.23 27.65 -15.27
C LEU A 124 -38.26 28.60 -14.61
N CYS A 125 -38.74 29.60 -15.35
CA CYS A 125 -39.80 30.51 -14.88
C CYS A 125 -41.07 29.74 -14.51
N GLN A 126 -41.46 28.74 -15.30
CA GLN A 126 -42.61 27.89 -14.99
C GLN A 126 -42.43 27.14 -13.65
N ARG A 127 -41.25 26.57 -13.38
CA ARG A 127 -40.99 25.86 -12.10
C ARG A 127 -40.96 26.79 -10.90
N LEU A 128 -40.40 27.97 -11.04
CA LEU A 128 -40.44 28.99 -9.98
C LEU A 128 -41.88 29.44 -9.70
N GLY A 129 -42.70 29.59 -10.74
CA GLY A 129 -44.14 29.82 -10.61
C GLY A 129 -44.88 28.68 -9.89
N GLU A 130 -44.57 27.42 -10.20
CA GLU A 130 -45.14 26.24 -9.52
C GLU A 130 -44.76 26.17 -8.03
N ILE A 131 -43.52 26.53 -7.69
CA ILE A 131 -43.09 26.63 -6.29
C ILE A 131 -43.85 27.75 -5.59
N ALA A 132 -43.98 28.91 -6.22
CA ALA A 132 -44.67 30.08 -5.67
C ALA A 132 -46.19 29.88 -5.51
N SER A 133 -46.86 29.11 -6.38
CA SER A 133 -48.30 28.84 -6.31
C SER A 133 -48.67 27.71 -5.35
N ASN A 134 -47.73 26.83 -5.00
CA ASN A 134 -48.02 25.66 -4.19
C ASN A 134 -47.95 25.94 -2.68
N SER A 135 -49.12 25.94 -2.02
CA SER A 135 -49.28 26.19 -0.58
C SER A 135 -48.71 25.11 0.35
N THR A 136 -48.12 24.03 -0.18
CA THR A 136 -47.34 23.07 0.63
C THR A 136 -45.94 23.59 0.99
N TRP A 137 -45.45 24.62 0.28
CA TRP A 137 -44.15 25.24 0.56
C TRP A 137 -44.26 26.37 1.57
N ASN A 138 -43.21 26.57 2.36
CA ASN A 138 -43.11 27.69 3.30
C ASN A 138 -43.25 29.03 2.55
N ALA A 139 -44.01 29.98 3.11
CA ALA A 139 -44.20 31.32 2.58
C ALA A 139 -42.89 32.07 2.27
N GLU A 140 -41.81 31.86 3.04
CA GLU A 140 -40.49 32.43 2.75
C GLU A 140 -39.87 31.87 1.47
N ILE A 141 -39.99 30.55 1.23
CA ILE A 141 -39.50 29.89 0.02
C ILE A 141 -40.30 30.37 -1.20
N ARG A 142 -41.62 30.51 -1.05
CA ARG A 142 -42.51 31.02 -2.09
C ARG A 142 -42.20 32.46 -2.46
N LYS A 143 -41.95 33.32 -1.46
CA LYS A 143 -41.47 34.70 -1.67
C LYS A 143 -40.07 34.74 -2.30
N GLY A 144 -39.18 33.82 -1.92
CA GLY A 144 -37.87 33.63 -2.54
C GLY A 144 -37.95 33.30 -4.03
N ALA A 145 -38.84 32.38 -4.42
CA ALA A 145 -39.09 32.06 -5.83
C ALA A 145 -39.62 33.25 -6.64
N ILE A 146 -40.52 34.05 -6.05
CA ILE A 146 -41.02 35.30 -6.66
C ILE A 146 -39.89 36.34 -6.80
N SER A 147 -39.07 36.52 -5.76
CA SER A 147 -37.92 37.42 -5.78
C SER A 147 -36.90 37.02 -6.86
N PHE A 148 -36.61 35.73 -6.98
CA PHE A 148 -35.67 35.21 -7.96
C PHE A 148 -36.18 35.38 -9.41
N MET A 149 -37.49 35.24 -9.65
CA MET A 149 -38.10 35.59 -10.94
C MET A 149 -37.94 37.09 -11.27
N GLY A 150 -38.06 37.96 -10.26
CA GLY A 150 -37.80 39.39 -10.40
C GLY A 150 -36.33 39.71 -10.72
N GLU A 151 -35.37 39.04 -10.07
CA GLU A 151 -33.94 39.15 -10.38
C GLU A 151 -33.65 38.72 -11.84
N MET A 152 -34.23 37.60 -12.27
CA MET A 152 -34.10 37.12 -13.66
C MET A 152 -34.66 38.11 -14.68
N TYR A 153 -35.76 38.79 -14.35
CA TYR A 153 -36.34 39.82 -15.23
C TYR A 153 -35.42 41.04 -15.40
N GLY A 154 -34.64 41.40 -14.37
CA GLY A 154 -33.69 42.53 -14.41
C GLY A 154 -32.32 42.23 -15.02
N ASP A 155 -31.91 40.97 -15.12
CA ASP A 155 -30.55 40.57 -15.50
C ASP A 155 -30.36 40.43 -17.04
N ALA A 156 -29.37 41.15 -17.61
CA ALA A 156 -29.07 41.15 -19.04
C ALA A 156 -28.72 39.77 -19.66
N MET A 157 -28.34 38.78 -18.86
CA MET A 157 -28.10 37.40 -19.31
C MET A 157 -29.40 36.60 -19.46
N TRP A 158 -30.37 36.85 -18.59
CA TRP A 158 -31.66 36.15 -18.55
C TRP A 158 -32.75 36.85 -19.37
N ASN A 159 -32.55 38.14 -19.61
CA ASN A 159 -33.55 39.03 -20.15
C ASN A 159 -33.48 39.19 -21.69
N GLN A 160 -32.97 38.19 -22.42
CA GLN A 160 -32.67 38.33 -23.87
C GLN A 160 -33.89 38.12 -24.78
N HIS A 161 -34.93 37.42 -24.31
CA HIS A 161 -36.10 37.08 -25.10
C HIS A 161 -37.38 37.71 -24.54
N VAL A 162 -38.07 38.48 -25.38
CA VAL A 162 -39.33 39.18 -25.02
C VAL A 162 -40.40 38.20 -24.54
N SER A 163 -40.50 37.02 -25.14
CA SER A 163 -41.47 35.98 -24.75
C SER A 163 -41.29 35.48 -23.31
N VAL A 164 -40.06 35.41 -22.79
CA VAL A 164 -39.78 34.99 -21.40
C VAL A 164 -40.16 36.10 -20.40
N ARG A 165 -39.93 37.37 -20.77
CA ARG A 165 -40.36 38.53 -19.99
C ARG A 165 -41.87 38.55 -19.81
N LEU A 166 -42.60 38.44 -20.92
CA LEU A 166 -44.06 38.43 -20.92
C LEU A 166 -44.61 37.24 -20.12
N TRP A 167 -43.95 36.09 -20.21
CA TRP A 167 -44.33 34.90 -19.42
C TRP A 167 -44.11 35.08 -17.91
N THR A 168 -43.02 35.71 -17.50
CA THR A 168 -42.74 35.97 -16.08
C THR A 168 -43.75 36.95 -15.49
N LEU A 169 -44.11 38.01 -16.23
CA LEU A 169 -45.17 38.95 -15.82
C LEU A 169 -46.53 38.25 -15.70
N HIS A 170 -46.87 37.38 -16.66
CA HIS A 170 -48.13 36.63 -16.65
C HIS A 170 -48.22 35.65 -15.46
N ILE A 171 -47.11 35.01 -15.08
CA ILE A 171 -47.03 34.17 -13.86
C ILE A 171 -47.25 35.02 -12.61
N LEU A 172 -46.60 36.18 -12.50
CA LEU A 172 -46.72 37.06 -11.34
C LEU A 172 -48.14 37.63 -11.18
N GLU A 173 -48.80 37.98 -12.29
CA GLU A 173 -50.20 38.42 -12.32
C GLU A 173 -51.16 37.31 -11.89
N SER A 174 -50.93 36.08 -12.37
CA SER A 174 -51.69 34.89 -11.95
C SER A 174 -51.49 34.54 -10.47
N LEU A 175 -50.35 34.91 -9.87
CA LEU A 175 -50.07 34.77 -8.44
C LEU A 175 -50.67 35.90 -7.58
N ALA A 176 -50.85 37.10 -8.16
CA ALA A 176 -51.41 38.27 -7.47
C ALA A 176 -52.93 38.17 -7.28
N GLY A 177 -53.62 37.47 -8.19
CA GLY A 177 -55.07 37.21 -8.13
C GLY A 177 -55.92 38.36 -8.67
N ASN A 178 -56.94 38.02 -9.48
CA ASN A 178 -57.97 38.96 -9.93
C ASN A 178 -59.03 39.13 -8.83
N ASP A 179 -59.00 40.25 -8.11
CA ASP A 179 -60.13 40.70 -7.30
C ASP A 179 -61.20 41.30 -8.24
N GLU A 180 -62.28 40.56 -8.51
CA GLU A 180 -63.58 41.17 -8.83
C GLU A 180 -64.73 40.54 -8.00
N PRO A 181 -65.66 41.34 -7.46
CA PRO A 181 -66.66 40.90 -6.49
C PRO A 181 -67.93 40.42 -7.20
N SER A 182 -68.22 39.11 -7.19
CA SER A 182 -69.53 38.59 -7.61
C SER A 182 -70.32 38.02 -6.44
N SER A 183 -71.44 38.68 -6.16
CA SER A 183 -72.57 38.22 -5.35
C SER A 183 -73.21 36.94 -5.89
N ASP A 184 -73.39 35.90 -5.07
CA ASP A 184 -74.74 35.44 -4.71
C ASP A 184 -74.72 34.39 -3.59
N LYS A 185 -75.80 34.41 -2.79
CA LYS A 185 -76.03 33.54 -1.62
C LYS A 185 -76.57 32.17 -2.06
N THR A 186 -76.25 31.10 -1.32
CA THR A 186 -77.25 30.32 -0.52
C THR A 186 -76.66 29.11 0.24
N SER A 187 -77.20 28.92 1.46
CA SER A 187 -77.35 27.72 2.31
C SER A 187 -76.13 26.99 2.92
N SER A 188 -75.86 27.36 4.18
CA SER A 188 -75.98 26.55 5.42
C SER A 188 -75.40 25.13 5.51
N ASP A 189 -74.42 24.99 6.42
CA ASP A 189 -74.39 24.09 7.59
C ASP A 189 -73.12 23.23 7.73
N LYS A 190 -72.23 23.69 8.62
CA LYS A 190 -71.68 22.99 9.79
C LYS A 190 -70.35 23.61 10.20
N ALA A 191 -70.32 24.25 11.36
CA ALA A 191 -69.08 24.61 12.04
C ALA A 191 -68.78 23.54 13.11
N SER A 192 -67.63 22.86 12.99
CA SER A 192 -66.61 22.80 14.04
C SER A 192 -65.48 21.83 13.68
N SER A 193 -64.41 22.35 13.10
CA SER A 193 -63.00 22.13 13.53
C SER A 193 -62.08 22.84 12.54
N ASP A 194 -61.05 23.54 13.04
CA ASP A 194 -59.72 23.72 12.41
C ASP A 194 -59.18 25.15 12.53
N LYS A 195 -58.50 25.41 13.66
CA LYS A 195 -57.55 26.53 13.84
C LYS A 195 -56.37 26.50 12.86
N ALA A 196 -56.14 25.41 12.12
CA ALA A 196 -55.07 25.29 11.11
C ALA A 196 -55.43 25.92 9.76
N SER A 197 -56.71 26.26 9.52
CA SER A 197 -57.19 26.84 8.27
C SER A 197 -57.07 28.37 8.21
N SER A 198 -57.05 29.06 9.36
CA SER A 198 -56.95 30.53 9.42
C SER A 198 -55.54 31.06 9.17
N ASP A 199 -54.49 30.35 9.63
CA ASP A 199 -53.09 30.75 9.44
C ASP A 199 -52.61 30.49 8.00
N LYS A 200 -53.18 29.47 7.34
CA LYS A 200 -52.86 29.15 5.94
C LYS A 200 -53.41 30.22 4.99
N ALA A 201 -54.63 30.68 5.24
CA ALA A 201 -55.29 31.73 4.47
C ALA A 201 -54.64 33.12 4.62
N SER A 202 -54.00 33.44 5.76
CA SER A 202 -53.25 34.70 5.90
C SER A 202 -51.92 34.66 5.16
N SER A 203 -51.22 33.51 5.17
CA SER A 203 -49.94 33.33 4.46
C SER A 203 -50.07 33.41 2.94
N ASP A 204 -51.18 32.90 2.38
CA ASP A 204 -51.45 32.95 0.94
C ASP A 204 -51.74 34.39 0.47
N LYS A 205 -52.48 35.17 1.28
CA LYS A 205 -52.70 36.61 1.03
C LYS A 205 -51.41 37.42 1.09
N ASP A 206 -50.51 37.09 2.01
CA ASP A 206 -49.21 37.74 2.12
C ASP A 206 -48.27 37.44 0.94
N VAL A 207 -48.36 36.24 0.35
CA VAL A 207 -47.61 35.86 -0.85
C VAL A 207 -48.21 36.52 -2.09
N ALA A 208 -49.54 36.56 -2.21
CA ALA A 208 -50.23 37.25 -3.31
C ALA A 208 -49.92 38.76 -3.32
N LYS A 209 -49.96 39.41 -2.16
CA LYS A 209 -49.57 40.83 -2.01
C LYS A 209 -48.09 41.05 -2.36
N TYR A 210 -47.21 40.11 -2.03
CA TYR A 210 -45.79 40.19 -2.41
C TYR A 210 -45.58 40.04 -3.92
N ALA A 211 -46.32 39.14 -4.58
CA ALA A 211 -46.34 39.00 -6.03
C ALA A 211 -46.85 40.27 -6.71
N GLN A 212 -47.92 40.89 -6.19
CA GLN A 212 -48.49 42.13 -6.69
C GLN A 212 -47.50 43.30 -6.59
N ASN A 213 -46.84 43.49 -5.44
CA ASN A 213 -45.82 44.52 -5.27
C ASN A 213 -44.62 44.33 -6.24
N GLN A 214 -44.20 43.09 -6.48
CA GLN A 214 -43.13 42.80 -7.45
C GLN A 214 -43.58 43.04 -8.88
N LEU A 215 -44.83 42.67 -9.24
CA LEU A 215 -45.41 42.95 -10.54
C LEU A 215 -45.46 44.46 -10.81
N GLU A 216 -45.92 45.26 -9.86
CA GLU A 216 -45.96 46.73 -9.95
C GLU A 216 -44.55 47.33 -10.09
N ALA A 217 -43.56 46.84 -9.33
CA ALA A 217 -42.18 47.28 -9.43
C ALA A 217 -41.58 47.01 -10.82
N LEU A 218 -41.87 45.84 -11.41
CA LEU A 218 -41.41 45.47 -12.75
C LEU A 218 -42.15 46.24 -13.87
N LYS A 219 -43.46 46.50 -13.71
CA LYS A 219 -44.25 47.33 -14.64
C LYS A 219 -43.78 48.80 -14.62
N ALA A 220 -43.42 49.35 -13.45
CA ALA A 220 -42.90 50.72 -13.32
C ALA A 220 -41.55 50.97 -14.04
N HIS A 221 -40.79 49.92 -14.35
CA HIS A 221 -39.52 49.99 -15.09
C HIS A 221 -39.68 49.57 -16.56
N SER A 222 -40.90 49.32 -17.03
CA SER A 222 -41.19 48.88 -18.39
C SER A 222 -41.44 50.06 -19.34
N THR A 223 -41.09 49.89 -20.62
CA THR A 223 -41.37 50.88 -21.67
C THR A 223 -42.84 50.78 -22.14
N PRO A 224 -43.46 51.86 -22.68
CA PRO A 224 -44.83 51.81 -23.21
C PRO A 224 -45.06 50.71 -24.27
N GLU A 225 -44.01 50.36 -25.01
CA GLU A 225 -44.01 49.29 -26.01
C GLU A 225 -44.13 47.90 -25.37
N THR A 226 -43.40 47.64 -24.28
CA THR A 226 -43.51 46.38 -23.51
C THR A 226 -44.87 46.23 -22.82
N GLU A 227 -45.48 47.34 -22.37
CA GLU A 227 -46.80 47.30 -21.73
C GLU A 227 -47.91 47.02 -22.75
N THR A 228 -47.79 47.59 -23.97
CA THR A 228 -48.68 47.29 -25.09
C THR A 228 -48.53 45.83 -25.56
N GLN A 229 -47.30 45.31 -25.62
CA GLN A 229 -47.04 43.90 -25.93
C GLN A 229 -47.55 42.95 -24.83
N PHE A 230 -47.49 43.36 -23.58
CA PHE A 230 -48.03 42.58 -22.46
C PHE A 230 -49.55 42.53 -22.49
N GLN A 231 -50.24 43.66 -22.71
CA GLN A 231 -51.70 43.68 -22.86
C GLN A 231 -52.18 42.86 -24.07
N ALA A 232 -51.44 42.88 -25.18
CA ALA A 232 -51.74 42.04 -26.34
C ALA A 232 -51.51 40.54 -26.03
N TYR A 233 -50.39 40.20 -25.39
CA TYR A 233 -50.06 38.83 -24.98
C TYR A 233 -51.07 38.30 -23.96
N GLU A 234 -51.47 39.09 -22.97
CA GLU A 234 -52.46 38.76 -21.96
C GLU A 234 -53.81 38.47 -22.62
N LYS A 235 -54.25 39.30 -23.56
CA LYS A 235 -55.49 39.10 -24.31
C LYS A 235 -55.50 37.78 -25.12
N ASP A 236 -54.35 37.43 -25.71
CA ASP A 236 -54.20 36.17 -26.46
C ASP A 236 -54.07 34.93 -25.55
N HIS A 237 -53.70 35.11 -24.28
CA HIS A 237 -53.40 34.03 -23.33
C HIS A 237 -54.28 34.06 -22.06
N GLN A 238 -55.40 34.80 -22.07
CA GLN A 238 -56.34 34.95 -20.95
C GLN A 238 -56.91 33.62 -20.42
N ASN A 239 -56.95 32.57 -21.26
CA ASN A 239 -57.41 31.23 -20.91
C ASN A 239 -56.26 30.22 -20.66
N MET A 240 -55.01 30.67 -20.70
CA MET A 240 -53.85 29.81 -20.48
C MET A 240 -53.56 29.76 -18.97
N ASN A 241 -53.75 28.60 -18.34
CA ASN A 241 -53.30 28.42 -16.96
C ASN A 241 -51.76 28.28 -16.97
N PRO A 242 -50.98 29.19 -16.36
CA PRO A 242 -49.52 29.07 -16.34
C PRO A 242 -49.05 27.88 -15.48
N PHE A 243 -49.92 27.37 -14.61
CA PHE A 243 -49.66 26.23 -13.76
C PHE A 243 -50.24 24.97 -14.40
N ARG A 244 -49.45 23.88 -14.47
CA ARG A 244 -49.96 22.61 -14.97
C ARG A 244 -51.09 22.10 -14.06
N PRO A 245 -52.21 21.60 -14.61
CA PRO A 245 -53.23 20.92 -13.82
C PRO A 245 -52.60 19.69 -13.16
N ASP A 246 -52.78 19.59 -11.85
CA ASP A 246 -52.48 18.48 -10.95
C ASP A 246 -51.55 17.38 -11.51
N LEU A 247 -50.32 17.34 -10.99
CA LEU A 247 -49.32 16.28 -11.22
C LEU A 247 -49.75 14.89 -10.69
N LYS A 248 -51.04 14.67 -10.42
CA LYS A 248 -51.61 13.40 -9.95
C LYS A 248 -52.37 12.58 -10.99
N SER A 249 -52.53 13.00 -12.24
CA SER A 249 -53.17 12.11 -13.21
C SER A 249 -52.53 12.07 -14.60
N LYS A 250 -52.04 10.86 -14.93
CA LYS A 250 -51.60 10.34 -16.23
C LYS A 250 -50.38 11.05 -16.85
N ALA A 251 -49.22 10.70 -16.30
CA ALA A 251 -47.94 10.86 -16.97
C ALA A 251 -47.95 10.21 -18.38
N SER A 252 -47.36 10.92 -19.35
CA SER A 252 -47.04 10.41 -20.70
C SER A 252 -46.29 9.07 -20.60
N PRO A 253 -46.49 8.08 -21.48
CA PRO A 253 -45.84 6.76 -21.38
C PRO A 253 -44.32 6.81 -21.23
N LEU A 254 -43.66 7.82 -21.81
CA LEU A 254 -42.22 8.06 -21.66
C LEU A 254 -41.86 8.69 -20.31
N LEU A 255 -42.74 9.55 -19.78
CA LEU A 255 -42.60 10.20 -18.48
C LEU A 255 -42.90 9.22 -17.34
N THR A 256 -43.88 8.32 -17.49
CA THR A 256 -44.18 7.22 -16.55
C THR A 256 -43.03 6.22 -16.50
N LYS A 257 -42.40 5.92 -17.65
CA LYS A 257 -41.21 5.07 -17.73
C LYS A 257 -39.95 5.74 -17.12
N TYR A 258 -39.95 7.06 -16.99
CA TYR A 258 -38.87 7.85 -16.38
C TYR A 258 -39.11 8.14 -14.89
N LEU A 259 -40.37 8.39 -14.48
CA LEU A 259 -40.81 8.62 -13.10
C LEU A 259 -40.83 7.32 -12.27
N ASN A 260 -41.00 6.16 -12.92
CA ASN A 260 -40.91 4.86 -12.26
C ASN A 260 -39.46 4.34 -12.13
N LYS A 261 -38.44 5.15 -12.44
CA LYS A 261 -37.05 4.75 -12.20
C LYS A 261 -36.75 4.83 -10.70
N PRO A 262 -36.19 3.79 -10.10
CA PRO A 262 -35.87 3.79 -8.68
C PRO A 262 -34.80 4.86 -8.38
N ASP A 263 -34.97 5.60 -7.29
CA ASP A 263 -33.96 6.59 -6.85
C ASP A 263 -32.64 5.89 -6.52
N ILE A 264 -31.59 6.24 -7.25
CA ILE A 264 -30.23 5.73 -7.06
C ILE A 264 -29.30 6.78 -6.43
N GLU A 265 -29.62 8.08 -6.50
CA GLU A 265 -28.70 9.14 -6.07
C GLU A 265 -28.71 9.31 -4.54
N GLY A 266 -29.89 9.22 -3.91
CA GLY A 266 -30.01 9.26 -2.45
C GLY A 266 -29.20 8.15 -1.75
N PRO A 267 -29.39 6.87 -2.12
CA PRO A 267 -28.55 5.76 -1.64
C PRO A 267 -27.06 5.92 -1.94
N LEU A 268 -26.69 6.42 -3.14
CA LEU A 268 -25.28 6.63 -3.50
C LEU A 268 -24.59 7.68 -2.63
N GLN A 269 -25.29 8.78 -2.31
CA GLN A 269 -24.76 9.81 -1.41
C GLN A 269 -24.58 9.28 0.03
N ARG A 270 -25.53 8.45 0.50
CA ARG A 270 -25.39 7.76 1.80
C ARG A 270 -24.17 6.83 1.81
N MET A 271 -24.00 6.01 0.78
CA MET A 271 -22.84 5.13 0.64
C MET A 271 -21.53 5.94 0.65
N LYS A 272 -21.44 7.04 -0.10
CA LYS A 272 -20.28 7.93 -0.10
C LYS A 272 -19.99 8.49 1.30
N ALA A 273 -21.02 9.01 1.98
CA ALA A 273 -20.88 9.57 3.33
C ALA A 273 -20.37 8.53 4.32
N THR A 274 -20.98 7.34 4.34
CA THR A 274 -20.57 6.24 5.22
C THR A 274 -19.13 5.82 4.97
N ARG A 275 -18.70 5.68 3.70
CA ARG A 275 -17.32 5.31 3.36
C ARG A 275 -16.29 6.34 3.84
N LEU A 276 -16.55 7.62 3.60
CA LEU A 276 -15.66 8.71 4.04
C LEU A 276 -15.63 8.87 5.57
N GLU A 277 -16.75 8.60 6.25
CA GLU A 277 -16.85 8.68 7.70
C GLU A 277 -16.10 7.55 8.41
N VAL A 278 -16.21 6.31 7.92
CA VAL A 278 -15.45 5.16 8.45
C VAL A 278 -13.95 5.44 8.43
N GLN A 279 -13.42 5.97 7.33
CA GLN A 279 -12.00 6.30 7.24
C GLN A 279 -11.60 7.45 8.18
N LYS A 280 -12.37 8.55 8.21
CA LYS A 280 -12.10 9.65 9.16
C LYS A 280 -12.10 9.17 10.61
N ASN A 281 -12.97 8.24 10.96
CA ASN A 281 -13.01 7.65 12.30
C ASN A 281 -11.79 6.76 12.56
N GLN A 282 -11.34 5.97 11.58
CA GLN A 282 -10.12 5.16 11.70
C GLN A 282 -8.84 6.01 11.79
N GLU A 283 -8.76 7.13 11.07
CA GLU A 283 -7.68 8.11 11.14
C GLU A 283 -7.67 8.83 12.49
N LYS A 284 -8.83 9.31 12.97
CA LYS A 284 -8.97 9.91 14.31
C LYS A 284 -8.64 8.92 15.43
N GLN A 285 -9.03 7.67 15.24
CA GLN A 285 -8.70 6.56 16.13
C GLN A 285 -7.31 5.97 15.83
N GLY A 286 -6.48 6.59 14.98
CA GLY A 286 -5.09 6.19 14.69
C GLY A 286 -4.87 4.69 14.50
N VAL A 287 -5.87 3.97 13.97
CA VAL A 287 -5.86 2.50 13.88
C VAL A 287 -5.10 2.06 12.63
N GLU A 288 -5.18 2.84 11.55
CA GLU A 288 -4.50 2.58 10.28
C GLU A 288 -3.59 3.76 9.91
N ILE A 289 -2.32 3.46 9.69
CA ILE A 289 -1.29 4.41 9.25
C ILE A 289 -1.02 4.11 7.79
N TYR A 290 -1.09 5.15 6.96
CA TYR A 290 -0.92 5.02 5.52
C TYR A 290 0.32 5.76 5.02
N VAL A 291 1.28 4.98 4.55
CA VAL A 291 2.40 5.47 3.74
C VAL A 291 2.22 4.91 2.34
N SER A 292 2.31 5.77 1.34
CA SER A 292 2.13 5.36 -0.06
C SER A 292 3.14 4.25 -0.41
N PRO A 293 2.66 3.08 -0.87
CA PRO A 293 3.53 1.97 -1.18
C PRO A 293 4.24 2.20 -2.53
N LYS A 294 5.46 1.69 -2.60
CA LYS A 294 6.19 1.56 -3.85
C LYS A 294 5.92 0.19 -4.44
N ALA A 295 6.03 0.06 -5.75
CA ALA A 295 5.84 -1.19 -6.45
C ALA A 295 6.86 -1.34 -7.57
N ARG A 296 7.00 -2.57 -8.05
CA ARG A 296 7.81 -2.92 -9.22
C ARG A 296 6.99 -3.76 -10.17
N GLN A 297 7.36 -3.74 -11.45
CA GLN A 297 6.75 -4.64 -12.42
C GLN A 297 7.36 -6.04 -12.29
N ALA A 298 6.60 -7.08 -12.64
CA ALA A 298 7.09 -8.46 -12.58
C ALA A 298 8.41 -8.60 -13.35
N LYS A 299 9.44 -9.17 -12.70
CA LYS A 299 10.81 -9.37 -13.24
C LYS A 299 11.63 -8.10 -13.50
N SER A 300 11.11 -6.90 -13.18
CA SER A 300 11.88 -5.65 -13.25
C SER A 300 12.55 -5.31 -11.92
N VAL A 301 13.72 -4.66 -11.99
CA VAL A 301 14.42 -4.09 -10.83
C VAL A 301 13.91 -2.68 -10.51
N GLU A 302 13.23 -2.04 -11.47
CA GLU A 302 12.76 -0.66 -11.33
C GLU A 302 11.57 -0.56 -10.36
N ILE A 303 11.73 0.31 -9.36
CA ILE A 303 10.72 0.60 -8.34
C ILE A 303 10.09 1.97 -8.65
N PHE A 304 8.76 2.03 -8.59
CA PHE A 304 7.96 3.23 -8.84
C PHE A 304 6.90 3.44 -7.76
N GLU A 305 6.37 4.66 -7.66
CA GLU A 305 5.24 4.98 -6.77
C GLU A 305 3.93 4.34 -7.28
N LEU A 306 3.23 3.60 -6.42
CA LEU A 306 2.06 2.82 -6.85
C LEU A 306 0.85 3.71 -7.18
N THR A 307 0.58 4.75 -6.38
CA THR A 307 -0.61 5.60 -6.56
C THR A 307 -0.66 6.25 -7.95
N PRO A 308 0.39 6.96 -8.42
CA PRO A 308 0.38 7.56 -9.76
C PRO A 308 0.25 6.52 -10.88
N ARG A 309 0.79 5.31 -10.67
CA ARG A 309 0.67 4.22 -11.65
C ARG A 309 -0.77 3.74 -11.79
N VAL A 310 -1.47 3.58 -10.67
CA VAL A 310 -2.88 3.19 -10.65
C VAL A 310 -3.77 4.28 -11.24
N GLU A 311 -3.50 5.55 -10.95
CA GLU A 311 -4.24 6.67 -11.58
C GLU A 311 -4.07 6.67 -13.11
N LYS A 312 -2.85 6.49 -13.61
CA LYS A 312 -2.58 6.32 -15.05
C LYS A 312 -3.30 5.10 -15.64
N PHE A 313 -3.45 4.02 -14.88
CA PHE A 313 -4.26 2.86 -15.29
C PHE A 313 -5.75 3.20 -15.37
N LEU A 314 -6.28 4.04 -14.49
CA LEU A 314 -7.69 4.45 -14.53
C LEU A 314 -8.00 5.33 -15.76
N GLU A 315 -7.01 6.07 -16.27
CA GLU A 315 -7.14 6.93 -17.46
C GLU A 315 -7.00 6.19 -18.80
N ASN A 316 -6.21 5.11 -18.87
CA ASN A 316 -5.93 4.39 -20.12
C ASN A 316 -7.06 3.42 -20.53
N ASP A 317 -6.88 2.63 -21.61
CA ASP A 317 -7.90 1.69 -22.09
C ASP A 317 -7.87 0.29 -21.42
N LYS A 318 -6.90 0.04 -20.53
CA LYS A 318 -6.76 -1.24 -19.82
C LYS A 318 -7.95 -1.49 -18.89
N LYS A 319 -8.23 -2.77 -18.62
CA LYS A 319 -9.45 -3.20 -17.91
C LYS A 319 -9.17 -3.79 -16.54
N VAL A 320 -8.07 -4.54 -16.38
CA VAL A 320 -7.72 -5.22 -15.13
C VAL A 320 -6.33 -4.80 -14.64
N PHE A 321 -6.23 -4.43 -13.36
CA PHE A 321 -4.98 -4.17 -12.66
C PHE A 321 -4.81 -5.17 -11.52
N LEU A 322 -3.78 -6.00 -11.57
CA LEU A 322 -3.43 -6.97 -10.53
C LEU A 322 -2.36 -6.38 -9.61
N LEU A 323 -2.70 -6.21 -8.34
CA LEU A 323 -1.78 -5.80 -7.29
C LEU A 323 -1.31 -7.02 -6.50
N LEU A 324 -0.04 -7.36 -6.70
CA LEU A 324 0.66 -8.43 -5.99
C LEU A 324 1.42 -7.89 -4.79
N GLY A 325 1.65 -8.73 -3.80
CA GLY A 325 2.47 -8.40 -2.64
C GLY A 325 2.41 -9.47 -1.58
N GLU A 326 3.42 -9.53 -0.72
CA GLU A 326 3.44 -10.46 0.41
C GLU A 326 2.33 -10.16 1.43
N SER A 327 2.11 -11.07 2.37
CA SER A 327 1.22 -10.82 3.51
C SER A 327 1.73 -9.63 4.33
N GLY A 328 0.84 -8.75 4.78
CA GLY A 328 1.21 -7.56 5.54
C GLY A 328 1.87 -6.43 4.74
N ALA A 329 2.09 -6.60 3.42
CA ALA A 329 2.70 -5.58 2.56
C ALA A 329 1.85 -4.29 2.38
N GLY A 330 0.61 -4.26 2.89
CA GLY A 330 -0.25 -3.07 2.83
C GLY A 330 -1.22 -3.00 1.64
N LYS A 331 -1.47 -4.11 0.93
CA LYS A 331 -2.42 -4.16 -0.21
C LYS A 331 -3.81 -3.64 0.16
N SER A 332 -4.40 -4.18 1.22
CA SER A 332 -5.73 -3.78 1.71
C SER A 332 -5.78 -2.31 2.15
N THR A 333 -4.75 -1.86 2.86
CA THR A 333 -4.63 -0.45 3.30
C THR A 333 -4.55 0.49 2.09
N PHE A 334 -3.78 0.12 1.06
CA PHE A 334 -3.73 0.87 -0.19
C PHE A 334 -5.08 0.93 -0.91
N PHE A 335 -5.84 -0.17 -0.96
CA PHE A 335 -7.15 -0.21 -1.61
C PHE A 335 -8.23 0.59 -0.88
N LYS A 336 -8.23 0.59 0.46
CA LYS A 336 -9.09 1.48 1.26
C LYS A 336 -8.80 2.95 0.97
N GLU A 337 -7.52 3.31 1.00
CA GLU A 337 -7.08 4.68 0.73
C GLU A 337 -7.40 5.11 -0.71
N LEU A 338 -7.23 4.19 -1.67
CA LEU A 338 -7.60 4.42 -3.06
C LEU A 338 -9.10 4.68 -3.21
N GLU A 339 -9.96 3.90 -2.55
CA GLU A 339 -11.42 4.09 -2.60
C GLU A 339 -11.80 5.50 -2.13
N VAL A 340 -11.26 5.96 -1.00
CA VAL A 340 -11.54 7.29 -0.45
C VAL A 340 -11.03 8.41 -1.35
N ASN A 341 -9.82 8.27 -1.88
CA ASN A 341 -9.28 9.24 -2.84
C ASN A 341 -10.14 9.35 -4.10
N LEU A 342 -10.65 8.23 -4.61
CA LEU A 342 -11.57 8.23 -5.75
C LEU A 342 -12.94 8.83 -5.38
N TRP A 343 -13.48 8.57 -4.20
CA TRP A 343 -14.73 9.21 -3.75
C TRP A 343 -14.62 10.71 -3.57
N ASN A 344 -13.46 11.21 -3.12
CA ASN A 344 -13.19 12.64 -3.02
C ASN A 344 -13.13 13.31 -4.40
N LYS A 345 -12.56 12.62 -5.40
CA LYS A 345 -12.50 13.10 -6.79
C LYS A 345 -13.81 12.87 -7.57
N TYR A 346 -14.70 11.99 -7.10
CA TYR A 346 -15.89 11.56 -7.83
C TYR A 346 -16.80 12.72 -8.24
N ASN A 347 -17.01 12.85 -9.55
CA ASN A 347 -17.91 13.81 -10.18
C ASN A 347 -18.68 13.11 -11.30
N LYS A 348 -20.01 13.00 -11.14
CA LYS A 348 -20.89 12.27 -12.08
C LYS A 348 -20.89 12.79 -13.52
N TYR A 349 -20.40 14.01 -13.76
CA TYR A 349 -20.32 14.62 -15.10
C TYR A 349 -18.92 14.49 -15.73
N ASP A 350 -17.95 13.96 -15.01
CA ASP A 350 -16.57 13.74 -15.48
C ASP A 350 -16.45 12.36 -16.14
N LYS A 351 -15.80 12.28 -17.30
CA LYS A 351 -15.60 11.02 -18.04
C LYS A 351 -14.67 10.04 -17.29
N PHE A 352 -13.72 10.56 -16.51
CA PHE A 352 -12.73 9.78 -15.77
C PHE A 352 -13.10 9.63 -14.30
N ASN A 353 -13.54 10.73 -13.67
CA ASN A 353 -13.98 10.74 -12.27
C ASN A 353 -15.48 10.43 -12.09
N GLY A 354 -16.20 10.06 -13.15
CA GLY A 354 -17.61 9.66 -13.09
C GLY A 354 -17.87 8.19 -12.80
N ARG A 355 -16.82 7.37 -12.65
CA ARG A 355 -16.95 5.96 -12.25
C ARG A 355 -17.13 5.85 -10.75
N ILE A 356 -18.11 5.07 -10.33
CA ILE A 356 -18.42 4.84 -8.92
C ILE A 356 -17.34 3.91 -8.32
N PRO A 357 -16.55 4.36 -7.33
CA PRO A 357 -15.62 3.49 -6.62
C PRO A 357 -16.39 2.50 -5.75
N LEU A 358 -16.04 1.21 -5.83
CA LEU A 358 -16.68 0.17 -5.04
C LEU A 358 -15.64 -0.81 -4.51
N LEU A 359 -15.26 -0.66 -3.23
CA LEU A 359 -14.41 -1.63 -2.53
C LEU A 359 -15.22 -2.86 -2.11
N ILE A 360 -14.72 -4.02 -2.52
CA ILE A 360 -15.29 -5.34 -2.28
C ILE A 360 -14.23 -6.21 -1.61
N TYR A 361 -14.46 -6.59 -0.37
CA TYR A 361 -13.64 -7.59 0.30
C TYR A 361 -14.15 -8.97 -0.14
N LEU A 362 -13.40 -9.63 -1.03
CA LEU A 362 -13.82 -10.85 -1.71
C LEU A 362 -14.16 -12.01 -0.76
N PRO A 363 -13.43 -12.25 0.34
CA PRO A 363 -13.73 -13.35 1.27
C PRO A 363 -15.07 -13.18 1.98
N ALA A 364 -15.56 -11.95 2.11
CA ALA A 364 -16.87 -11.72 2.73
C ALA A 364 -18.03 -12.06 1.77
N ILE A 365 -17.80 -12.25 0.47
CA ILE A 365 -18.85 -12.48 -0.53
C ILE A 365 -19.01 -13.98 -0.81
N ASP A 366 -20.21 -14.50 -0.60
CA ASP A 366 -20.53 -15.88 -0.97
C ASP A 366 -20.54 -16.05 -2.49
N SER A 367 -19.75 -17.01 -3.01
CA SER A 367 -19.65 -17.31 -4.44
C SER A 367 -19.42 -16.05 -5.31
N PRO A 368 -18.27 -15.37 -5.16
CA PRO A 368 -17.99 -14.07 -5.80
C PRO A 368 -17.84 -14.15 -7.33
N HIS A 369 -17.75 -15.36 -7.91
CA HIS A 369 -17.82 -15.55 -9.35
C HIS A 369 -19.21 -15.28 -9.95
N ASN A 370 -20.26 -15.16 -9.13
CA ASN A 370 -21.63 -14.91 -9.56
C ASN A 370 -22.19 -13.62 -8.95
N ASP A 371 -22.47 -12.63 -9.81
CA ASP A 371 -23.00 -11.29 -9.53
C ASP A 371 -22.37 -10.58 -8.33
N LEU A 372 -21.04 -10.45 -8.38
CA LEU A 372 -20.22 -9.78 -7.37
C LEU A 372 -20.70 -8.37 -7.04
N VAL A 373 -20.99 -7.57 -8.07
CA VAL A 373 -21.36 -6.15 -7.93
C VAL A 373 -22.76 -6.03 -7.34
N GLY A 374 -23.74 -6.81 -7.83
CA GLY A 374 -25.09 -6.81 -7.30
C GLY A 374 -25.16 -7.22 -5.83
N LYS A 375 -24.46 -8.31 -5.46
CA LYS A 375 -24.37 -8.77 -4.05
C LYS A 375 -23.77 -7.71 -3.12
N GLN A 376 -22.71 -7.03 -3.57
CA GLN A 376 -22.08 -5.99 -2.75
C GLN A 376 -22.99 -4.78 -2.60
N LEU A 377 -23.66 -4.33 -3.67
CA LEU A 377 -24.64 -3.25 -3.60
C LEU A 377 -25.84 -3.61 -2.71
N GLY A 378 -26.32 -4.86 -2.78
CA GLY A 378 -27.37 -5.36 -1.90
C GLY A 378 -27.01 -5.26 -0.42
N ARG A 379 -25.77 -5.64 -0.06
CA ARG A 379 -25.23 -5.46 1.31
C ARG A 379 -25.13 -3.99 1.75
N MET A 380 -25.07 -3.06 0.81
CA MET A 380 -25.07 -1.61 1.07
C MET A 380 -26.47 -1.01 1.10
N GLY A 381 -27.53 -1.84 1.03
CA GLY A 381 -28.91 -1.41 1.15
C GLY A 381 -29.56 -0.98 -0.17
N PHE A 382 -28.98 -1.33 -1.33
CA PHE A 382 -29.63 -1.15 -2.63
C PHE A 382 -30.59 -2.31 -2.91
N ASN A 383 -31.79 -2.01 -3.40
CA ASN A 383 -32.75 -3.03 -3.84
C ASN A 383 -32.52 -3.47 -5.29
N ASP A 384 -33.13 -4.57 -5.72
CA ASP A 384 -32.91 -5.15 -7.05
C ASP A 384 -33.23 -4.19 -8.21
N ALA A 385 -34.24 -3.33 -8.04
CA ALA A 385 -34.60 -2.34 -9.05
C ALA A 385 -33.50 -1.25 -9.17
N GLN A 386 -32.97 -0.78 -8.04
CA GLN A 386 -31.85 0.17 -7.98
C GLN A 386 -30.57 -0.43 -8.55
N VAL A 387 -30.27 -1.69 -8.22
CA VAL A 387 -29.11 -2.43 -8.75
C VAL A 387 -29.20 -2.55 -10.27
N LYS A 388 -30.39 -2.85 -10.81
CA LYS A 388 -30.61 -2.92 -12.26
C LYS A 388 -30.43 -1.56 -12.94
N GLU A 389 -31.00 -0.49 -12.38
CA GLU A 389 -30.81 0.87 -12.91
C GLU A 389 -29.34 1.30 -12.86
N LEU A 390 -28.61 0.96 -11.79
CA LEU A 390 -27.16 1.22 -11.69
C LEU A 390 -26.37 0.46 -12.75
N LYS A 391 -26.69 -0.82 -12.97
CA LYS A 391 -26.07 -1.64 -14.01
C LYS A 391 -26.26 -1.05 -15.41
N ASP A 392 -27.46 -0.55 -15.68
CA ASP A 392 -27.82 -0.02 -17.00
C ASP A 392 -27.28 1.40 -17.23
N THR A 393 -27.06 2.21 -16.19
CA THR A 393 -26.77 3.64 -16.33
C THR A 393 -25.37 4.08 -15.91
N ARG A 394 -24.69 3.35 -15.00
CA ARG A 394 -23.44 3.79 -14.38
C ARG A 394 -22.25 2.90 -14.71
N GLU A 395 -21.07 3.49 -14.56
CA GLU A 395 -19.77 2.80 -14.65
C GLU A 395 -19.15 2.70 -13.26
N PHE A 396 -18.38 1.63 -13.03
CA PHE A 396 -17.76 1.33 -11.74
C PHE A 396 -16.24 1.20 -11.82
N THR A 397 -15.57 1.56 -10.73
CA THR A 397 -14.18 1.15 -10.45
C THR A 397 -14.26 0.14 -9.32
N LEU A 398 -14.17 -1.15 -9.67
CA LEU A 398 -14.23 -2.25 -8.73
C LEU A 398 -12.86 -2.42 -8.08
N ILE A 399 -12.80 -2.34 -6.76
CA ILE A 399 -11.58 -2.55 -5.99
C ILE A 399 -11.79 -3.84 -5.19
N CYS A 400 -11.27 -4.94 -5.69
CA CYS A 400 -11.49 -6.28 -5.16
C CYS A 400 -10.29 -6.72 -4.30
N ASP A 401 -10.48 -6.77 -2.99
CA ASP A 401 -9.41 -7.10 -2.04
C ASP A 401 -9.50 -8.56 -1.58
N GLY A 402 -8.35 -9.26 -1.52
CA GLY A 402 -8.22 -10.61 -0.97
C GLY A 402 -8.64 -11.72 -1.92
N TYR A 403 -8.16 -11.73 -3.16
CA TYR A 403 -8.50 -12.81 -4.11
C TYR A 403 -8.06 -14.19 -3.62
N ASP A 404 -6.87 -14.27 -3.04
CA ASP A 404 -6.29 -15.49 -2.48
C ASP A 404 -7.09 -16.08 -1.30
N GLU A 405 -7.69 -15.21 -0.48
CA GLU A 405 -8.54 -15.60 0.65
C GLU A 405 -9.96 -16.05 0.23
N SER A 406 -10.36 -15.77 -1.02
CA SER A 406 -11.73 -16.01 -1.52
C SER A 406 -11.96 -17.41 -2.10
N GLN A 407 -10.95 -18.29 -2.09
CA GLN A 407 -10.97 -19.66 -2.63
C GLN A 407 -11.41 -19.75 -4.11
N GLN A 408 -11.27 -18.67 -4.88
CA GLN A 408 -11.67 -18.63 -6.28
C GLN A 408 -10.57 -19.16 -7.20
N THR A 409 -10.99 -19.92 -8.21
CA THR A 409 -10.12 -20.41 -9.30
C THR A 409 -10.53 -19.87 -10.67
N ARG A 410 -11.61 -19.06 -10.72
CA ARG A 410 -12.21 -18.55 -11.95
C ARG A 410 -11.90 -17.07 -12.14
N ASN A 411 -11.77 -16.69 -13.40
CA ASN A 411 -11.59 -15.31 -13.81
C ASN A 411 -12.83 -14.46 -13.49
N LEU A 412 -12.73 -13.64 -12.42
CA LEU A 412 -13.84 -12.84 -11.91
C LEU A 412 -14.32 -11.78 -12.89
N TYR A 413 -13.44 -11.27 -13.76
CA TYR A 413 -13.81 -10.32 -14.79
C TYR A 413 -14.78 -10.96 -15.79
N THR A 414 -14.45 -12.17 -16.24
CA THR A 414 -15.23 -12.90 -17.24
C THR A 414 -16.50 -13.50 -16.61
N SER A 415 -16.39 -14.08 -15.42
CA SER A 415 -17.54 -14.73 -14.75
C SER A 415 -18.64 -13.76 -14.33
N ASN A 416 -18.28 -12.50 -14.05
CA ASN A 416 -19.23 -11.44 -13.70
C ASN A 416 -19.73 -10.63 -14.91
N ASN A 417 -19.41 -11.06 -16.13
CA ASN A 417 -19.84 -10.40 -17.36
C ASN A 417 -19.48 -8.90 -17.37
N LEU A 418 -18.21 -8.56 -17.07
CA LEU A 418 -17.77 -7.17 -17.10
C LEU A 418 -17.50 -6.71 -18.54
N ASN A 419 -18.01 -5.52 -18.88
CA ASN A 419 -17.89 -4.86 -20.18
C ASN A 419 -18.39 -5.68 -21.39
N VAL A 420 -19.32 -6.61 -21.17
CA VAL A 420 -20.07 -7.30 -22.24
C VAL A 420 -21.50 -6.76 -22.34
N PRO A 421 -22.21 -6.93 -23.47
CA PRO A 421 -23.60 -6.48 -23.62
C PRO A 421 -24.51 -7.02 -22.51
N GLY A 422 -25.25 -6.14 -21.83
CA GLY A 422 -26.10 -6.49 -20.67
C GLY A 422 -25.34 -6.78 -19.36
N GLY A 423 -24.02 -6.63 -19.38
CA GLY A 423 -23.10 -6.79 -18.26
C GLY A 423 -22.84 -5.50 -17.48
N TRP A 424 -21.99 -5.58 -16.46
CA TRP A 424 -21.56 -4.42 -15.68
C TRP A 424 -20.47 -3.65 -16.41
N ARG A 425 -20.56 -2.31 -16.48
CA ARG A 425 -19.50 -1.46 -17.06
C ARG A 425 -18.49 -1.09 -15.99
N ALA A 426 -17.31 -1.71 -16.01
CA ALA A 426 -16.35 -1.55 -14.92
C ALA A 426 -14.88 -1.71 -15.31
N LYS A 427 -14.00 -0.98 -14.61
CA LYS A 427 -12.58 -1.37 -14.46
C LYS A 427 -12.42 -2.16 -13.16
N MET A 428 -11.50 -3.11 -13.15
CA MET A 428 -11.25 -3.97 -12.00
C MET A 428 -9.80 -3.83 -11.52
N LEU A 429 -9.64 -3.47 -10.25
CA LEU A 429 -8.40 -3.61 -9.51
C LEU A 429 -8.57 -4.79 -8.59
N ILE A 430 -7.59 -5.68 -8.55
CA ILE A 430 -7.66 -6.90 -7.77
C ILE A 430 -6.37 -7.11 -7.00
N SER A 431 -6.45 -7.33 -5.70
CA SER A 431 -5.30 -7.68 -4.88
C SER A 431 -5.19 -9.19 -4.77
N CYS A 432 -3.97 -9.68 -4.84
CA CYS A 432 -3.66 -11.08 -4.61
C CYS A 432 -2.29 -11.16 -3.96
N ARG A 433 -2.03 -12.22 -3.21
CA ARG A 433 -0.68 -12.46 -2.74
C ARG A 433 0.19 -12.98 -3.88
N THR A 434 1.47 -12.59 -3.89
CA THR A 434 2.41 -13.00 -4.93
C THR A 434 2.63 -14.52 -4.95
N ASP A 435 2.46 -15.16 -3.80
CA ASP A 435 2.73 -16.58 -3.53
C ASP A 435 1.52 -17.50 -3.78
N SER A 436 0.31 -16.95 -3.88
CA SER A 436 -0.93 -17.72 -4.07
C SER A 436 -1.23 -18.05 -5.53
N ILE A 437 -0.43 -17.55 -6.47
CA ILE A 437 -0.68 -17.63 -7.92
C ILE A 437 0.37 -18.52 -8.61
N GLY A 438 -0.09 -19.51 -9.40
CA GLY A 438 0.78 -20.43 -10.15
C GLY A 438 1.42 -19.78 -11.38
N ALA A 439 2.34 -20.47 -12.07
CA ALA A 439 3.09 -19.89 -13.21
C ALA A 439 2.21 -19.31 -14.33
N ASP A 440 1.01 -19.86 -14.54
CA ASP A 440 0.05 -19.47 -15.59
C ASP A 440 -1.11 -18.59 -15.04
N TYR A 441 -0.87 -17.86 -13.95
CA TYR A 441 -1.92 -17.06 -13.30
C TYR A 441 -2.55 -15.99 -14.19
N LYS A 442 -1.85 -15.54 -15.23
CA LYS A 442 -2.33 -14.50 -16.14
C LYS A 442 -3.66 -14.90 -16.79
N ASP A 443 -3.87 -16.18 -17.09
CA ASP A 443 -5.13 -16.69 -17.66
C ASP A 443 -6.33 -16.47 -16.72
N ILE A 444 -6.09 -16.40 -15.42
CA ILE A 444 -7.12 -16.20 -14.39
C ILE A 444 -7.52 -14.72 -14.26
N PHE A 445 -6.66 -13.77 -14.65
CA PHE A 445 -6.94 -12.34 -14.51
C PHE A 445 -7.08 -11.59 -15.83
N GLN A 446 -6.62 -12.18 -16.94
CA GLN A 446 -6.63 -11.53 -18.24
C GLN A 446 -8.08 -11.41 -18.77
N PRO A 447 -8.51 -10.22 -19.19
CA PRO A 447 -9.78 -10.06 -19.88
C PRO A 447 -9.78 -10.86 -21.19
N THR A 448 -10.75 -11.76 -21.36
CA THR A 448 -10.98 -12.42 -22.66
C THR A 448 -12.09 -11.67 -23.39
N ASP A 449 -11.72 -10.94 -24.44
CA ASP A 449 -12.71 -10.32 -25.31
C ASP A 449 -13.21 -11.37 -26.31
N ARG A 450 -14.47 -11.81 -26.18
CA ARG A 450 -15.02 -12.92 -27.00
C ARG A 450 -15.09 -12.60 -28.50
N ASN A 451 -14.85 -11.35 -28.90
CA ASN A 451 -15.01 -10.87 -30.27
C ASN A 451 -13.71 -10.45 -30.98
N ASP A 452 -12.52 -10.58 -30.35
CA ASP A 452 -11.29 -10.06 -30.96
C ASP A 452 -10.39 -11.18 -31.51
N THR A 453 -10.35 -11.31 -32.84
CA THR A 453 -9.44 -12.16 -33.60
C THR A 453 -8.23 -11.38 -34.16
N GLY A 454 -8.05 -10.11 -33.77
CA GLY A 454 -6.99 -9.24 -34.28
C GLY A 454 -6.24 -8.54 -33.17
N GLY A 455 -5.10 -9.11 -32.77
CA GLY A 455 -4.28 -8.65 -31.64
C GLY A 455 -4.15 -7.13 -31.46
N LYS A 456 -4.50 -6.66 -30.26
CA LYS A 456 -4.16 -5.33 -29.71
C LYS A 456 -4.04 -5.40 -28.17
N PRO A 457 -3.41 -4.39 -27.54
CA PRO A 457 -2.40 -4.51 -26.47
C PRO A 457 -2.96 -5.03 -25.14
N GLU A 458 -2.08 -5.65 -24.33
CA GLU A 458 -2.36 -6.21 -23.00
C GLU A 458 -3.36 -5.34 -22.18
N LEU A 459 -4.66 -5.71 -22.18
CA LEU A 459 -5.73 -5.10 -21.37
C LEU A 459 -5.52 -5.29 -19.86
N PHE A 460 -4.42 -5.94 -19.51
CA PHE A 460 -4.00 -6.34 -18.19
C PHE A 460 -2.75 -5.55 -17.78
N GLU A 461 -2.69 -5.16 -16.52
CA GLU A 461 -1.50 -4.58 -15.91
C GLU A 461 -1.26 -5.23 -14.56
N GLU A 462 0.00 -5.40 -14.19
CA GLU A 462 0.36 -5.95 -12.89
C GLU A 462 1.46 -5.12 -12.23
N ALA A 463 1.40 -5.06 -10.90
CA ALA A 463 2.43 -4.46 -10.08
C ALA A 463 2.59 -5.27 -8.79
N THR A 464 3.82 -5.45 -8.34
CA THR A 464 4.13 -6.10 -7.06
C THR A 464 4.60 -5.06 -6.07
N ILE A 465 3.96 -4.96 -4.91
CA ILE A 465 4.38 -4.08 -3.82
C ILE A 465 5.82 -4.40 -3.44
N ALA A 466 6.66 -3.37 -3.41
CA ALA A 466 8.01 -3.44 -2.91
C ALA A 466 8.01 -3.31 -1.38
N THR A 467 9.02 -3.89 -0.74
CA THR A 467 9.25 -3.70 0.69
C THR A 467 9.57 -2.23 0.98
N PHE A 468 9.28 -1.76 2.20
CA PHE A 468 9.58 -0.39 2.59
C PHE A 468 11.08 -0.11 2.57
N ASP A 469 11.45 1.04 2.02
CA ASP A 469 12.78 1.63 2.19
C ASP A 469 12.89 2.45 3.49
N ASP A 470 14.10 2.90 3.80
CA ASP A 470 14.38 3.66 5.03
C ASP A 470 13.56 4.96 5.12
N ASP A 471 13.19 5.59 3.98
CA ASP A 471 12.36 6.80 3.95
C ASP A 471 10.88 6.49 4.23
N GLN A 472 10.34 5.40 3.64
CA GLN A 472 9.00 4.92 3.95
C GLN A 472 8.86 4.51 5.42
N ILE A 473 9.87 3.83 5.99
CA ILE A 473 9.91 3.49 7.43
C ILE A 473 9.90 4.77 8.27
N GLN A 474 10.74 5.75 7.93
CA GLN A 474 10.81 7.03 8.65
C GLN A 474 9.46 7.77 8.62
N ARG A 475 8.84 7.91 7.44
CA ARG A 475 7.51 8.53 7.30
C ARG A 475 6.43 7.77 8.06
N TYR A 476 6.52 6.44 8.10
CA TYR A 476 5.60 5.62 8.87
C TYR A 476 5.72 5.91 10.37
N ILE A 477 6.94 5.98 10.90
CA ILE A 477 7.19 6.33 12.32
C ILE A 477 6.69 7.74 12.61
N GLU A 478 6.92 8.71 11.72
CA GLU A 478 6.43 10.07 11.88
C GLU A 478 4.91 10.14 11.95
N GLN A 479 4.20 9.37 11.11
CA GLN A 479 2.74 9.27 11.20
C GLN A 479 2.28 8.50 12.44
N TYR A 480 3.01 7.46 12.83
CA TYR A 480 2.72 6.65 14.02
C TYR A 480 2.76 7.49 15.31
N VAL A 481 3.70 8.42 15.41
CA VAL A 481 3.87 9.31 16.57
C VAL A 481 2.93 10.54 16.53
N LYS A 482 2.30 10.84 15.39
CA LYS A 482 1.51 12.07 15.16
C LYS A 482 0.13 12.16 15.82
N PRO A 483 -0.39 11.15 16.53
CA PRO A 483 -1.40 11.34 17.58
C PRO A 483 -0.75 11.21 18.97
N GLU A 484 -1.33 11.83 20.02
CA GLU A 484 -0.91 11.81 21.45
C GLU A 484 -0.91 10.42 22.12
N ARG A 485 -0.41 9.38 21.43
CA ARG A 485 -0.54 7.95 21.76
C ARG A 485 0.73 7.31 22.26
N THR A 486 1.89 7.81 21.85
CA THR A 486 3.13 7.06 22.00
C THR A 486 4.01 7.64 23.09
N LYS A 487 4.53 6.76 23.96
CA LYS A 487 5.48 7.13 25.03
C LYS A 487 6.83 7.61 24.48
N TRP A 488 7.14 7.31 23.22
CA TRP A 488 8.46 7.51 22.61
C TRP A 488 8.41 8.51 21.46
N SER A 489 9.47 9.30 21.33
CA SER A 489 9.65 10.23 20.20
C SER A 489 10.10 9.49 18.94
N VAL A 490 9.90 10.11 17.77
CA VAL A 490 10.39 9.60 16.47
C VAL A 490 11.89 9.23 16.52
N HIS A 491 12.69 10.06 17.21
CA HIS A 491 14.13 9.81 17.38
C HIS A 491 14.39 8.54 18.20
N LYS A 492 13.64 8.30 19.28
CA LYS A 492 13.82 7.12 20.16
C LYS A 492 13.49 5.83 19.41
N TYR A 493 12.39 5.80 18.64
CA TYR A 493 12.06 4.66 17.77
C TYR A 493 13.12 4.41 16.70
N SER A 494 13.55 5.46 16.01
CA SER A 494 14.56 5.35 14.95
C SER A 494 15.90 4.85 15.47
N LYS A 495 16.30 5.26 16.68
CA LYS A 495 17.51 4.78 17.35
C LYS A 495 17.39 3.29 17.69
N ALA A 496 16.27 2.86 18.27
CA ALA A 496 16.03 1.47 18.64
C ALA A 496 16.08 0.53 17.41
N LEU A 497 15.43 0.90 16.31
CA LEU A 497 15.43 0.11 15.06
C LEU A 497 16.83 0.01 14.42
N LYS A 498 17.67 1.05 14.56
CA LYS A 498 19.05 1.02 14.06
C LYS A 498 19.99 0.19 14.94
N GLN A 499 19.72 0.09 16.23
CA GLN A 499 20.56 -0.64 17.19
C GLN A 499 20.35 -2.15 17.14
N ILE A 500 19.27 -2.64 16.52
CA ILE A 500 18.93 -4.07 16.49
C ILE A 500 18.96 -4.54 15.03
N PRO A 501 20.09 -5.09 14.53
CA PRO A 501 20.27 -5.44 13.13
C PRO A 501 19.24 -6.44 12.60
N SER A 502 18.80 -7.39 13.44
CA SER A 502 17.79 -8.41 13.10
C SER A 502 16.40 -7.82 12.84
N LEU A 503 16.04 -6.71 13.50
CA LEU A 503 14.75 -6.04 13.29
C LEU A 503 14.72 -5.26 11.98
N ARG A 504 15.88 -4.88 11.45
CA ARG A 504 15.94 -3.95 10.32
C ARG A 504 15.38 -4.53 9.03
N ASP A 505 15.57 -5.83 8.80
CA ASP A 505 14.94 -6.52 7.67
C ASP A 505 13.47 -6.85 7.93
N LEU A 506 13.10 -7.11 9.19
CA LEU A 506 11.73 -7.40 9.60
C LEU A 506 10.79 -6.20 9.37
N VAL A 507 11.22 -5.00 9.75
CA VAL A 507 10.41 -3.78 9.68
C VAL A 507 10.25 -3.21 8.27
N LYS A 508 10.87 -3.84 7.26
CA LYS A 508 10.58 -3.52 5.85
C LYS A 508 9.17 -3.95 5.43
N ASN A 509 8.55 -4.85 6.20
CA ASN A 509 7.13 -5.17 6.06
C ASN A 509 6.30 -4.20 6.94
N PRO A 510 5.34 -3.43 6.38
CA PRO A 510 4.60 -2.40 7.11
C PRO A 510 3.82 -2.93 8.32
N PHE A 511 3.27 -4.15 8.21
CA PHE A 511 2.57 -4.79 9.31
C PHE A 511 3.52 -5.12 10.47
N LEU A 512 4.71 -5.66 10.15
CA LEU A 512 5.72 -5.99 11.16
C LEU A 512 6.34 -4.72 11.78
N LEU A 513 6.48 -3.66 11.00
CA LEU A 513 6.87 -2.33 11.50
C LEU A 513 5.84 -1.81 12.51
N LYS A 514 4.55 -1.84 12.20
CA LYS A 514 3.49 -1.40 13.12
C LYS A 514 3.58 -2.10 14.47
N LEU A 515 3.68 -3.43 14.44
CA LEU A 515 3.77 -4.24 15.66
C LEU A 515 5.05 -3.95 16.42
N THR A 516 6.18 -3.86 15.72
CA THR A 516 7.46 -3.49 16.35
C THR A 516 7.33 -2.15 17.08
N LEU A 517 6.78 -1.11 16.45
CA LEU A 517 6.60 0.20 17.08
C LEU A 517 5.66 0.17 18.28
N GLU A 518 4.64 -0.67 18.27
CA GLU A 518 3.72 -0.83 19.39
C GLU A 518 4.39 -1.44 20.64
N TYR A 519 5.32 -2.38 20.44
CA TYR A 519 5.95 -3.11 21.55
C TYR A 519 7.27 -2.52 22.04
N LEU A 520 8.01 -1.81 21.19
CA LEU A 520 9.29 -1.21 21.56
C LEU A 520 9.24 -0.45 22.92
N PRO A 521 8.20 0.37 23.22
CA PRO A 521 8.13 1.07 24.51
C PRO A 521 7.88 0.15 25.70
N ALA A 522 7.16 -0.96 25.53
CA ALA A 522 6.92 -1.93 26.61
C ALA A 522 8.19 -2.77 26.86
N ALA A 523 8.83 -3.25 25.79
CA ALA A 523 10.05 -4.05 25.85
C ALA A 523 11.25 -3.26 26.40
N ALA A 524 11.27 -1.94 26.27
CA ALA A 524 12.31 -1.12 26.90
C ALA A 524 12.05 -0.76 28.37
N ASN A 525 10.82 -0.99 28.86
CA ASN A 525 10.44 -0.72 30.25
C ASN A 525 10.51 -1.97 31.14
N SER A 526 10.75 -3.16 30.56
CA SER A 526 11.18 -4.33 31.32
C SER A 526 12.61 -4.10 31.80
N SER A 527 12.70 -3.47 32.99
CA SER A 527 13.70 -3.64 34.04
C SER A 527 15.14 -3.89 33.57
N TRP A 528 16.04 -2.89 33.75
CA TRP A 528 17.40 -3.03 34.34
C TRP A 528 18.38 -1.90 33.95
N PHE A 529 18.07 -0.99 33.02
CA PHE A 529 19.08 -0.01 32.53
C PHE A 529 18.55 1.43 32.32
N SER A 530 19.48 2.39 32.43
CA SER A 530 19.21 3.84 32.36
C SER A 530 18.60 4.28 31.02
N ASP A 531 17.90 5.41 31.03
CA ASP A 531 17.16 6.05 29.92
C ASP A 531 17.96 6.29 28.60
N SER A 532 19.25 5.98 28.58
CA SER A 532 20.19 6.24 27.48
C SER A 532 20.55 5.02 26.61
N GLU A 533 20.38 3.78 27.12
CA GLU A 533 20.62 2.53 26.38
C GLU A 533 19.33 1.70 26.26
N ILE A 534 18.71 1.72 25.08
CA ILE A 534 17.60 0.81 24.76
C ILE A 534 18.22 -0.55 24.41
N ARG A 535 18.16 -1.51 25.33
CA ARG A 535 18.48 -2.91 25.03
C ARG A 535 17.17 -3.69 24.98
N ILE A 536 16.71 -4.01 23.78
CA ILE A 536 15.57 -4.89 23.53
C ILE A 536 16.12 -6.13 22.86
N THR A 537 15.80 -7.30 23.41
CA THR A 537 16.21 -8.58 22.82
C THR A 537 15.27 -8.95 21.67
N SER A 538 15.81 -9.63 20.65
CA SER A 538 14.99 -10.14 19.54
C SER A 538 13.95 -11.14 20.07
N VAL A 539 14.32 -11.98 21.05
CA VAL A 539 13.41 -12.96 21.68
C VAL A 539 12.15 -12.29 22.22
N GLU A 540 12.27 -11.22 23.02
CA GLU A 540 11.12 -10.57 23.64
C GLU A 540 10.15 -9.96 22.63
N LEU A 541 10.68 -9.45 21.52
CA LEU A 541 9.84 -8.91 20.46
C LEU A 541 9.05 -10.03 19.76
N TYR A 542 9.69 -11.18 19.52
CA TYR A 542 9.03 -12.30 18.83
C TYR A 542 8.06 -13.07 19.73
N ASP A 543 8.39 -13.24 21.02
CA ASP A 543 7.48 -13.80 22.03
C ASP A 543 6.16 -12.99 22.02
N ASN A 544 6.25 -11.66 22.16
CA ASN A 544 5.07 -10.78 22.13
C ASN A 544 4.36 -10.75 20.78
N PHE A 545 5.10 -10.75 19.66
CA PHE A 545 4.54 -10.74 18.32
C PHE A 545 3.67 -11.98 18.06
N ILE A 546 4.19 -13.17 18.35
CA ILE A 546 3.46 -14.43 18.13
C ILE A 546 2.24 -14.51 19.05
N ASP A 547 2.39 -14.09 20.30
CA ASP A 547 1.29 -14.05 21.25
C ASP A 547 0.10 -13.23 20.73
N GLN A 548 0.39 -12.03 20.21
CA GLN A 548 -0.63 -11.09 19.75
C GLN A 548 -1.22 -11.49 18.40
N TRP A 549 -0.38 -12.08 17.52
CA TRP A 549 -0.86 -12.69 16.28
C TRP A 549 -1.88 -13.79 16.55
N LEU A 550 -1.60 -14.68 17.51
CA LEU A 550 -2.50 -15.78 17.85
C LEU A 550 -3.81 -15.28 18.48
N GLU A 551 -3.75 -14.28 19.36
CA GLU A 551 -4.96 -13.68 19.94
C GLU A 551 -5.83 -13.00 18.88
N ARG A 552 -5.23 -12.24 17.95
CA ARG A 552 -5.99 -11.64 16.85
C ARG A 552 -6.57 -12.70 15.91
N SER A 553 -5.81 -13.74 15.61
CA SER A 553 -6.27 -14.85 14.75
C SER A 553 -7.44 -15.59 15.38
N LYS A 554 -7.43 -15.77 16.70
CA LYS A 554 -8.56 -16.33 17.46
C LYS A 554 -9.82 -15.48 17.29
N VAL A 555 -9.71 -14.14 17.38
CA VAL A 555 -10.85 -13.23 17.16
C VAL A 555 -11.36 -13.33 15.72
N ASN A 556 -10.47 -13.31 14.72
CA ASN A 556 -10.88 -13.44 13.32
C ASN A 556 -11.63 -14.76 13.06
N LEU A 557 -11.16 -15.88 13.64
CA LEU A 557 -11.82 -17.18 13.52
C LEU A 557 -13.20 -17.20 14.19
N MET A 558 -13.42 -16.44 15.26
CA MET A 558 -14.75 -16.26 15.86
C MET A 558 -15.71 -15.52 14.93
N GLU A 559 -15.23 -14.50 14.22
CA GLU A 559 -16.04 -13.65 13.33
C GLU A 559 -16.40 -14.34 12.00
N MET A 560 -15.61 -15.33 11.56
CA MET A 560 -15.82 -16.07 10.31
C MET A 560 -17.08 -16.95 10.27
N GLY A 561 -17.77 -17.16 11.40
CA GLY A 561 -19.00 -17.95 11.45
C GLY A 561 -18.79 -19.43 11.09
N LEU A 562 -17.81 -20.07 11.75
CA LEU A 562 -17.47 -21.49 11.57
C LEU A 562 -18.71 -22.39 11.73
N LYS A 563 -18.85 -23.41 10.87
CA LYS A 563 -20.02 -24.31 10.84
C LYS A 563 -19.64 -25.77 11.13
N GLY A 564 -20.56 -26.50 11.77
CA GLY A 564 -20.45 -27.95 11.99
C GLY A 564 -19.24 -28.35 12.84
N GLY A 565 -18.61 -29.49 12.52
CA GLY A 565 -17.51 -30.05 13.34
C GLY A 565 -16.24 -29.19 13.46
N THR A 566 -16.09 -28.14 12.65
CA THR A 566 -14.98 -27.18 12.80
C THR A 566 -15.21 -26.23 13.99
N GLN A 567 -16.47 -25.92 14.29
CA GLN A 567 -16.84 -25.07 15.43
C GLN A 567 -16.62 -25.78 16.76
N ASP A 568 -16.95 -27.08 16.83
CA ASP A 568 -16.69 -27.90 18.01
C ASP A 568 -15.20 -28.01 18.32
N GLU A 569 -14.39 -28.21 17.27
CA GLU A 569 -12.94 -28.30 17.41
C GLU A 569 -12.30 -26.96 17.81
N PHE A 570 -12.79 -25.84 17.29
CA PHE A 570 -12.38 -24.51 17.75
C PHE A 570 -12.70 -24.30 19.23
N ARG A 571 -13.86 -24.78 19.72
CA ARG A 571 -14.22 -24.73 21.14
C ARG A 571 -13.28 -25.60 22.00
N ASN A 572 -12.90 -26.79 21.52
CA ASN A 572 -11.94 -27.68 22.20
C ASN A 572 -10.54 -27.03 22.30
N LEU A 573 -10.10 -26.37 21.23
CA LEU A 573 -8.86 -25.57 21.24
C LEU A 573 -8.95 -24.39 22.22
N GLY A 574 -10.13 -23.77 22.35
CA GLY A 574 -10.39 -22.75 23.35
C GLY A 574 -10.22 -23.26 24.78
N GLN A 575 -10.76 -24.45 25.10
CA GLN A 575 -10.68 -25.07 26.44
C GLN A 575 -9.27 -25.54 26.82
N SER A 576 -8.50 -26.04 25.85
CA SER A 576 -7.09 -26.45 26.04
C SER A 576 -6.11 -25.26 26.05
N GLY A 577 -6.58 -24.05 25.78
CA GLY A 577 -5.78 -22.84 25.66
C GLY A 577 -5.29 -22.63 24.24
N PHE A 578 -6.07 -21.89 23.43
CA PHE A 578 -5.81 -21.66 22.01
C PHE A 578 -4.39 -21.16 21.74
N LYS A 579 -3.91 -20.23 22.57
CA LYS A 579 -2.56 -19.67 22.48
C LYS A 579 -1.49 -20.74 22.69
N LYS A 580 -1.61 -21.56 23.74
CA LYS A 580 -0.68 -22.66 24.04
C LYS A 580 -0.65 -23.65 22.89
N SER A 581 -1.82 -24.08 22.40
CA SER A 581 -1.95 -24.96 21.24
C SER A 581 -1.34 -24.36 19.96
N GLY A 582 -1.50 -23.06 19.74
CA GLY A 582 -0.87 -22.34 18.62
C GLY A 582 0.65 -22.30 18.72
N ILE A 583 1.20 -22.02 19.90
CA ILE A 583 2.65 -22.02 20.16
C ILE A 583 3.23 -23.43 20.00
N THR A 584 2.58 -24.47 20.55
CA THR A 584 3.00 -25.86 20.36
C THR A 584 2.99 -26.25 18.88
N PHE A 585 1.92 -25.91 18.15
CA PHE A 585 1.85 -26.17 16.71
C PHE A 585 2.94 -25.42 15.91
N LEU A 586 3.28 -24.18 16.30
CA LEU A 586 4.40 -23.42 15.71
C LEU A 586 5.73 -24.15 15.90
N LYS A 587 6.02 -24.60 17.12
CA LYS A 587 7.26 -25.35 17.45
C LYS A 587 7.36 -26.62 16.64
N ASP A 588 6.30 -27.42 16.66
CA ASP A 588 6.28 -28.74 16.01
C ASP A 588 6.44 -28.60 14.50
N LEU A 589 5.74 -27.63 13.90
CA LEU A 589 5.87 -27.34 12.47
C LEU A 589 7.28 -26.84 12.13
N ALA A 590 7.82 -25.88 12.90
CA ALA A 590 9.15 -25.34 12.67
C ALA A 590 10.24 -26.42 12.80
N ASN A 591 10.15 -27.26 13.84
CA ASN A 591 11.02 -28.41 14.05
C ASN A 591 10.92 -29.43 12.90
N ALA A 592 9.70 -29.75 12.46
CA ALA A 592 9.49 -30.67 11.35
C ALA A 592 10.04 -30.14 10.03
N MET A 593 9.83 -28.86 9.72
CA MET A 593 10.41 -28.18 8.57
C MET A 593 11.94 -28.18 8.64
N TYR A 594 12.49 -27.84 9.80
CA TYR A 594 13.94 -27.78 10.01
C TYR A 594 14.62 -29.14 9.90
N THR A 595 13.98 -30.20 10.40
CA THR A 595 14.53 -31.56 10.41
C THR A 595 14.39 -32.23 9.03
N ASN A 596 13.23 -32.09 8.39
CA ASN A 596 12.93 -32.84 7.16
C ASN A 596 13.24 -32.06 5.86
N GLN A 597 13.43 -30.73 5.93
CA GLN A 597 13.68 -29.87 4.77
C GLN A 597 14.78 -28.82 5.05
N PRO A 598 16.03 -29.26 5.29
CA PRO A 598 17.12 -28.33 5.57
C PRO A 598 17.30 -27.34 4.42
N ASN A 599 17.45 -26.06 4.75
CA ASN A 599 17.63 -24.95 3.81
C ASN A 599 16.44 -24.68 2.86
N ASN A 600 15.30 -25.34 3.05
CA ASN A 600 14.09 -25.05 2.29
C ASN A 600 12.96 -24.61 3.23
N PRO A 601 12.64 -23.30 3.31
CA PRO A 601 11.56 -22.79 4.15
C PRO A 601 10.16 -23.03 3.55
N ILE A 602 10.06 -23.65 2.37
CA ILE A 602 8.80 -23.87 1.65
C ILE A 602 8.42 -25.35 1.70
N VAL A 603 7.31 -25.65 2.37
CA VAL A 603 6.69 -26.98 2.39
C VAL A 603 5.75 -27.11 1.20
N THR A 604 6.03 -28.05 0.30
CA THR A 604 5.07 -28.43 -0.74
C THR A 604 4.27 -29.65 -0.27
N TYR A 605 2.95 -29.53 -0.15
CA TYR A 605 2.02 -30.59 0.23
C TYR A 605 0.93 -30.78 -0.84
N THR A 606 0.66 -32.03 -1.16
CA THR A 606 -0.44 -32.48 -2.01
C THR A 606 -1.21 -33.59 -1.29
N PRO A 607 -2.51 -33.81 -1.59
CA PRO A 607 -3.27 -34.92 -1.00
C PRO A 607 -2.70 -36.33 -1.28
N LYS A 608 -1.69 -36.44 -2.15
CA LYS A 608 -0.96 -37.68 -2.42
C LYS A 608 0.18 -37.94 -1.42
N ASP A 609 0.56 -36.94 -0.61
CA ASP A 609 1.60 -37.05 0.43
C ASP A 609 1.13 -37.80 1.69
N THR A 610 0.42 -38.92 1.51
CA THR A 610 -0.06 -39.77 2.61
C THR A 610 1.11 -40.45 3.32
N LYS A 611 1.08 -40.51 4.66
CA LYS A 611 2.15 -41.01 5.56
C LYS A 611 3.43 -40.18 5.57
N SER A 612 3.38 -38.93 5.09
CA SER A 612 4.46 -37.96 5.26
C SER A 612 4.29 -37.18 6.56
N TRP A 613 5.39 -36.67 7.14
CA TRP A 613 5.32 -35.66 8.21
C TRP A 613 4.46 -34.46 7.80
N LYS A 614 4.35 -34.17 6.50
CA LYS A 614 3.53 -33.07 5.97
C LYS A 614 2.03 -33.30 6.17
N GLU A 615 1.55 -34.55 6.09
CA GLU A 615 0.13 -34.87 6.30
C GLU A 615 -0.32 -34.46 7.70
N GLU A 616 0.59 -34.61 8.67
CA GLU A 616 0.34 -34.21 10.04
C GLU A 616 -0.02 -32.73 10.18
N PHE A 617 0.63 -31.82 9.44
CA PHE A 617 0.43 -30.37 9.58
C PHE A 617 -0.49 -29.77 8.51
N PHE A 618 -0.50 -30.35 7.31
CA PHE A 618 -1.18 -29.80 6.12
C PHE A 618 -2.38 -30.64 5.67
N GLY A 619 -2.66 -31.75 6.36
CA GLY A 619 -3.81 -32.61 6.13
C GLY A 619 -5.16 -31.98 6.46
N SER A 620 -6.22 -32.78 6.36
CA SER A 620 -7.62 -32.34 6.51
C SER A 620 -8.14 -32.35 7.96
N ILE A 621 -7.28 -32.56 8.95
CA ILE A 621 -7.66 -32.56 10.37
C ILE A 621 -8.13 -31.15 10.77
N ALA A 622 -9.39 -31.01 11.20
CA ALA A 622 -10.02 -29.71 11.43
C ALA A 622 -9.24 -28.83 12.43
N GLY A 623 -8.78 -29.38 13.55
CA GLY A 623 -8.07 -28.63 14.58
C GLY A 623 -6.72 -28.11 14.09
N LYS A 624 -5.94 -28.96 13.39
CA LYS A 624 -4.66 -28.56 12.79
C LYS A 624 -4.85 -27.59 11.63
N LYS A 625 -5.96 -27.69 10.88
CA LYS A 625 -6.33 -26.70 9.87
C LYS A 625 -6.57 -25.31 10.50
N LEU A 626 -7.32 -25.24 11.60
CA LEU A 626 -7.54 -24.00 12.34
C LEU A 626 -6.23 -23.40 12.89
N LEU A 627 -5.37 -24.23 13.48
CA LEU A 627 -4.06 -23.77 13.99
C LEU A 627 -3.14 -23.30 12.85
N ARG A 628 -3.16 -23.97 11.69
CA ARG A 628 -2.45 -23.54 10.49
C ARG A 628 -2.95 -22.19 9.97
N GLU A 629 -4.27 -21.96 9.97
CA GLU A 629 -4.87 -20.67 9.59
C GLU A 629 -4.57 -19.57 10.62
N ALA A 630 -4.32 -19.94 11.88
CA ALA A 630 -3.99 -19.01 12.96
C ALA A 630 -2.50 -18.62 13.03
N LEU A 631 -1.60 -19.41 12.45
CA LEU A 631 -0.18 -19.08 12.42
C LEU A 631 0.17 -18.03 11.35
N PRO A 632 1.30 -17.32 11.50
CA PRO A 632 1.82 -16.40 10.50
C PRO A 632 2.42 -17.16 9.30
N LEU A 633 1.57 -17.91 8.59
CA LEU A 633 1.88 -18.72 7.44
C LEU A 633 1.36 -18.08 6.16
N ILE A 634 2.16 -18.26 5.12
CA ILE A 634 1.82 -18.14 3.72
C ILE A 634 1.34 -19.50 3.27
N CYS A 635 0.10 -19.61 2.76
CA CYS A 635 -0.40 -20.85 2.17
C CYS A 635 -0.93 -20.57 0.75
N SER A 636 -0.34 -21.26 -0.23
CA SER A 636 -0.86 -21.43 -1.59
C SER A 636 -1.52 -22.80 -1.71
N HIS A 637 -2.12 -23.13 -2.86
CA HIS A 637 -2.83 -24.40 -3.09
C HIS A 637 -2.01 -25.65 -2.71
N THR A 638 -0.70 -25.63 -2.92
CA THR A 638 0.18 -26.77 -2.63
C THR A 638 1.44 -26.40 -1.87
N GLN A 639 1.71 -25.12 -1.58
CA GLN A 639 2.92 -24.70 -0.89
C GLN A 639 2.62 -23.85 0.33
N SER A 640 3.37 -24.06 1.42
CA SER A 640 3.25 -23.30 2.65
C SER A 640 4.62 -22.88 3.18
N GLN A 641 4.74 -21.65 3.66
CA GLN A 641 5.97 -21.14 4.30
C GLN A 641 5.61 -20.11 5.39
N PHE A 642 6.51 -19.79 6.30
CA PHE A 642 6.31 -18.67 7.22
C PHE A 642 6.36 -17.33 6.49
N ILE A 643 5.64 -16.31 6.98
CA ILE A 643 5.66 -14.96 6.38
C ILE A 643 7.07 -14.35 6.34
N HIS A 644 7.96 -14.81 7.21
CA HIS A 644 9.37 -14.44 7.21
C HIS A 644 10.21 -15.59 7.79
N ARG A 645 11.44 -15.77 7.27
CA ARG A 645 12.35 -16.84 7.72
C ARG A 645 12.67 -16.75 9.22
N SER A 646 12.75 -15.55 9.78
CA SER A 646 13.01 -15.36 11.21
C SER A 646 11.94 -15.98 12.12
N ILE A 647 10.70 -16.14 11.64
CA ILE A 647 9.63 -16.77 12.45
C ILE A 647 9.83 -18.28 12.48
N LEU A 648 10.29 -18.87 11.37
CA LEU A 648 10.74 -20.26 11.35
C LEU A 648 11.92 -20.44 12.31
N ASP A 649 12.93 -19.57 12.23
CA ASP A 649 14.10 -19.63 13.11
C ASP A 649 13.72 -19.47 14.59
N TYR A 650 12.79 -18.55 14.89
CA TYR A 650 12.21 -18.38 16.22
C TYR A 650 11.45 -19.63 16.69
N GLY A 651 10.64 -20.24 15.82
CA GLY A 651 9.95 -21.50 16.12
C GLY A 651 10.91 -22.66 16.39
N VAL A 652 12.03 -22.73 15.67
CA VAL A 652 13.12 -23.70 15.95
C VAL A 652 13.77 -23.43 17.30
N ALA A 653 13.99 -22.16 17.66
CA ALA A 653 14.51 -21.79 18.97
C ALA A 653 13.54 -22.18 20.11
N LEU A 654 12.23 -21.99 19.93
CA LEU A 654 11.20 -22.47 20.86
C LEU A 654 11.17 -24.00 20.97
N ALA A 655 11.39 -24.73 19.87
CA ALA A 655 11.46 -26.19 19.89
C ALA A 655 12.69 -26.72 20.66
N ILE A 656 13.74 -25.91 20.81
CA ILE A 656 14.90 -26.24 21.65
C ILE A 656 14.64 -25.85 23.11
N PHE A 657 14.10 -24.65 23.35
CA PHE A 657 13.77 -24.19 24.70
C PHE A 657 12.58 -23.23 24.68
N ASP A 658 11.45 -23.66 25.26
CA ASP A 658 10.30 -22.81 25.54
C ASP A 658 10.25 -22.44 27.03
N PRO A 659 10.28 -21.14 27.39
CA PRO A 659 10.15 -20.73 28.78
C PRO A 659 8.83 -21.17 29.43
N GLU A 660 7.69 -21.16 28.73
CA GLU A 660 6.38 -21.44 29.33
C GLU A 660 6.20 -22.91 29.76
N GLU A 661 6.67 -23.86 28.94
CA GLU A 661 6.67 -25.29 29.29
C GLU A 661 7.62 -25.64 30.44
N ASN A 662 8.58 -24.76 30.75
CA ASN A 662 9.58 -24.98 31.78
C ASN A 662 9.30 -24.22 33.10
N LYS A 663 8.16 -23.52 33.21
CA LYS A 663 7.73 -22.77 34.41
C LYS A 663 7.35 -23.64 35.61
N GLU A 664 6.92 -24.89 35.42
CA GLU A 664 6.41 -25.76 36.50
C GLU A 664 7.47 -26.19 37.54
N THR A 665 8.71 -25.70 37.45
CA THR A 665 9.78 -25.95 38.43
C THR A 665 10.28 -24.68 39.14
N GLU A 666 9.64 -23.52 38.94
CA GLU A 666 10.08 -22.24 39.50
C GLU A 666 9.41 -21.93 40.85
N GLU A 667 10.12 -22.15 41.96
CA GLU A 667 9.86 -21.36 43.18
C GLU A 667 10.38 -19.93 42.94
N GLU A 668 9.50 -18.94 43.11
CA GLU A 668 9.81 -17.52 42.98
C GLU A 668 10.88 -17.09 43.99
N VAL A 669 12.10 -16.76 43.53
CA VAL A 669 13.04 -15.99 44.33
C VAL A 669 12.71 -14.51 44.17
N THR A 670 12.16 -13.91 45.23
CA THR A 670 11.88 -12.49 45.32
C THR A 670 13.18 -11.66 45.42
N PRO A 671 13.27 -10.49 44.74
CA PRO A 671 14.49 -9.71 44.70
C PRO A 671 14.59 -8.81 45.93
N THR A 672 15.23 -9.29 46.99
CA THR A 672 15.70 -8.41 48.06
C THR A 672 17.17 -8.69 48.37
N GLN A 673 17.98 -7.64 48.22
CA GLN A 673 19.39 -7.51 48.60
C GLN A 673 20.45 -7.94 47.57
N ALA A 674 20.57 -7.20 46.46
CA ALA A 674 21.87 -7.00 45.80
C ALA A 674 22.35 -5.57 46.12
N ARG A 675 23.46 -5.47 46.87
CA ARG A 675 24.08 -4.21 47.27
C ARG A 675 24.67 -3.47 46.06
N ARG A 676 24.61 -2.14 46.16
CA ARG A 676 25.18 -1.12 45.26
C ARG A 676 26.63 -1.42 44.85
N GLY A 677 26.90 -1.42 43.55
CA GLY A 677 28.23 -1.40 42.91
C GLY A 677 28.10 -1.11 41.41
N SER A 678 29.06 -0.41 40.80
CA SER A 678 28.94 0.36 39.56
C SER A 678 29.72 -0.26 38.38
N VAL A 679 29.20 -0.01 37.16
CA VAL A 679 29.78 -0.22 35.79
C VAL A 679 30.06 -1.67 35.37
N VAL A 680 29.44 -2.07 34.24
CA VAL A 680 29.70 -3.26 33.39
C VAL A 680 30.68 -4.26 34.00
N SER A 681 30.19 -5.12 34.88
CA SER A 681 30.93 -6.28 35.36
C SER A 681 30.68 -7.44 34.39
N THR A 682 31.75 -7.89 33.72
CA THR A 682 31.88 -9.22 33.13
C THR A 682 31.30 -10.25 34.11
N MET A 683 30.37 -11.08 33.63
CA MET A 683 29.76 -12.12 34.46
C MET A 683 30.80 -13.23 34.68
N SER A 684 31.51 -13.15 35.81
CA SER A 684 32.53 -14.13 36.16
C SER A 684 31.91 -15.46 36.58
N PHE A 685 32.56 -16.55 36.17
CA PHE A 685 32.16 -17.92 36.44
C PHE A 685 32.12 -18.29 37.95
N GLU A 686 32.79 -17.53 38.82
CA GLU A 686 32.97 -17.89 40.24
C GLU A 686 31.75 -17.66 41.15
N ASP A 687 30.74 -16.90 40.71
CA ASP A 687 29.61 -16.51 41.58
C ASP A 687 28.59 -17.64 41.88
N PHE A 688 28.76 -18.85 41.31
CA PHE A 688 27.78 -19.95 41.43
C PHE A 688 28.28 -21.20 42.17
N HIS A 689 29.56 -21.26 42.59
CA HIS A 689 30.06 -22.42 43.35
C HIS A 689 29.75 -22.31 44.85
N LYS A 690 28.50 -22.59 45.23
CA LYS A 690 28.21 -22.98 46.62
C LYS A 690 27.06 -23.96 46.86
N GLU A 691 26.47 -24.54 45.82
CA GLU A 691 25.51 -25.63 45.99
C GLU A 691 26.04 -26.93 45.37
N LYS A 692 25.79 -28.02 46.10
CA LYS A 692 26.43 -29.33 46.00
C LYS A 692 26.36 -29.92 44.59
N GLU A 693 27.37 -30.72 44.26
CA GLU A 693 27.38 -31.69 43.15
C GLU A 693 26.22 -32.69 43.31
N GLU A 694 25.01 -32.30 42.92
CA GLU A 694 23.99 -33.24 42.46
C GLU A 694 24.15 -33.36 40.94
N THR A 695 24.44 -34.58 40.49
CA THR A 695 24.52 -34.92 39.08
C THR A 695 23.19 -34.61 38.41
N ILE A 696 23.13 -33.51 37.65
CA ILE A 696 21.98 -33.13 36.84
C ILE A 696 21.73 -34.28 35.84
N PRO A 697 20.56 -34.94 35.88
CA PRO A 697 20.25 -36.05 34.97
C PRO A 697 20.31 -35.59 33.51
N LEU A 698 20.81 -36.47 32.64
CA LEU A 698 20.85 -36.26 31.21
C LEU A 698 19.42 -36.05 30.68
N GLU A 699 19.07 -34.81 30.29
CA GLU A 699 17.74 -34.54 29.75
C GLU A 699 17.66 -35.03 28.30
N GLN A 700 17.21 -36.28 28.14
CA GLN A 700 16.81 -36.87 26.86
C GLN A 700 15.97 -35.90 25.98
N PRO A 701 15.02 -35.10 26.53
CA PRO A 701 14.24 -34.13 25.74
C PRO A 701 15.08 -33.09 24.98
N LEU A 702 16.16 -32.57 25.58
CA LEU A 702 17.04 -31.59 24.91
C LEU A 702 17.88 -32.23 23.81
N LEU A 703 18.32 -33.47 24.02
CA LEU A 703 19.05 -34.24 23.01
C LEU A 703 18.15 -34.64 21.83
N ASP A 704 16.87 -34.88 22.10
CA ASP A 704 15.85 -35.18 21.09
C ASP A 704 15.34 -33.91 20.36
N SER A 705 15.69 -32.72 20.85
CA SER A 705 15.42 -31.45 20.19
C SER A 705 16.36 -31.21 18.99
N PRO A 706 16.13 -30.16 18.17
CA PRO A 706 17.08 -29.77 17.11
C PRO A 706 18.53 -29.58 17.60
N LEU A 707 18.73 -29.28 18.90
CA LEU A 707 20.03 -29.09 19.52
C LEU A 707 20.94 -30.33 19.39
N GLY A 708 20.41 -31.54 19.55
CA GLY A 708 21.19 -32.79 19.45
C GLY A 708 21.12 -33.47 18.09
N LYS A 709 20.14 -33.14 17.25
CA LYS A 709 19.91 -33.80 15.96
C LYS A 709 20.82 -33.31 14.83
N ARG A 710 21.17 -32.02 14.81
CA ARG A 710 22.02 -31.42 13.77
C ARG A 710 22.80 -30.22 14.31
N SER A 711 23.90 -29.88 13.65
CA SER A 711 24.62 -28.64 13.96
C SER A 711 23.76 -27.45 13.56
N ILE A 712 23.58 -26.50 14.48
CA ILE A 712 22.83 -25.25 14.25
C ILE A 712 23.78 -24.06 14.08
N ILE A 713 25.09 -24.29 14.04
CA ILE A 713 26.15 -23.27 14.10
C ILE A 713 26.08 -22.28 12.91
N ALA A 714 25.64 -22.74 11.74
CA ALA A 714 25.42 -21.89 10.57
C ALA A 714 24.13 -21.04 10.66
N GLU A 715 23.22 -21.35 11.57
CA GLU A 715 21.90 -20.73 11.70
C GLU A 715 21.97 -19.58 12.73
N LEU A 716 22.67 -18.51 12.38
CA LEU A 716 23.01 -17.40 13.28
C LEU A 716 21.79 -16.79 14.00
N ALA A 717 20.63 -16.73 13.33
CA ALA A 717 19.39 -16.23 13.94
C ALA A 717 18.88 -17.13 15.07
N VAL A 718 18.90 -18.45 14.88
CA VAL A 718 18.51 -19.43 15.90
C VAL A 718 19.45 -19.34 17.10
N ILE A 719 20.77 -19.28 16.86
CA ILE A 719 21.77 -19.12 17.92
C ILE A 719 21.55 -17.81 18.68
N GLN A 720 21.23 -16.72 17.99
CA GLN A 720 20.97 -15.43 18.63
C GLN A 720 19.75 -15.51 19.56
N PHE A 721 18.64 -16.11 19.12
CA PHE A 721 17.47 -16.31 19.98
C PHE A 721 17.81 -17.17 21.22
N LEU A 722 18.56 -18.26 21.03
CA LEU A 722 18.96 -19.13 22.13
C LEU A 722 19.96 -18.46 23.08
N ALA A 723 20.88 -17.64 22.58
CA ALA A 723 21.84 -16.90 23.38
C ALA A 723 21.14 -15.85 24.25
N GLU A 724 20.19 -15.11 23.69
CA GLU A 724 19.35 -14.16 24.45
C GLU A 724 18.51 -14.89 25.51
N ARG A 725 17.96 -16.08 25.20
CA ARG A 725 17.29 -16.93 26.20
C ARG A 725 18.24 -17.43 27.27
N ALA A 726 19.45 -17.84 26.92
CA ALA A 726 20.46 -18.26 27.88
C ALA A 726 20.84 -17.10 28.83
N GLN A 727 20.92 -15.86 28.35
CA GLN A 727 21.13 -14.70 29.21
C GLN A 727 19.99 -14.49 30.22
N LYS A 728 18.75 -14.74 29.80
CA LYS A 728 17.54 -14.49 30.61
C LYS A 728 17.20 -15.63 31.58
N TYR A 729 17.45 -16.89 31.21
CA TYR A 729 16.98 -18.08 31.94
C TYR A 729 18.15 -18.90 32.50
N PRO A 730 18.46 -18.80 33.82
CA PRO A 730 19.57 -19.52 34.45
C PRO A 730 19.53 -21.04 34.27
N LYS A 731 18.36 -21.66 34.47
CA LYS A 731 18.17 -23.11 34.28
C LYS A 731 18.50 -23.58 32.86
N PHE A 732 18.24 -22.76 31.84
CA PHE A 732 18.61 -23.09 30.48
C PHE A 732 20.14 -23.11 30.31
N ARG A 733 20.87 -22.17 30.94
CA ARG A 733 22.35 -22.19 30.96
C ARG A 733 22.88 -23.44 31.66
N GLU A 734 22.31 -23.81 32.80
CA GLU A 734 22.69 -25.01 33.55
C GLU A 734 22.48 -26.27 32.72
N ARG A 735 21.35 -26.37 32.01
CA ARG A 735 21.06 -27.45 31.06
C ARG A 735 22.08 -27.52 29.91
N LEU A 736 22.43 -26.38 29.31
CA LEU A 736 23.48 -26.32 28.28
C LEU A 736 24.84 -26.75 28.82
N ARG A 737 25.20 -26.35 30.04
CA ARG A 737 26.43 -26.79 30.73
C ARG A 737 26.43 -28.30 30.97
N ALA A 738 25.31 -28.85 31.45
CA ALA A 738 25.20 -30.29 31.68
C ALA A 738 25.47 -31.10 30.41
N ILE A 739 25.00 -30.63 29.25
CA ILE A 739 25.28 -31.26 27.95
C ILE A 739 26.77 -31.23 27.61
N ILE A 740 27.45 -30.10 27.83
CA ILE A 740 28.90 -29.96 27.61
C ILE A 740 29.67 -30.94 28.50
N GLU A 741 29.32 -31.02 29.79
CA GLU A 741 29.92 -31.95 30.74
C GLU A 741 29.72 -33.42 30.33
N CYS A 742 28.54 -33.76 29.81
CA CYS A 742 28.24 -35.11 29.34
C CYS A 742 29.08 -35.52 28.12
N SER A 743 29.51 -34.56 27.31
CA SER A 743 30.39 -34.82 26.15
C SER A 743 31.76 -35.38 26.53
N LYS A 744 32.21 -35.19 27.78
CA LYS A 744 33.48 -35.70 28.29
C LYS A 744 33.52 -37.23 28.37
N LYS A 745 32.36 -37.87 28.55
CA LYS A 745 32.25 -39.32 28.84
C LYS A 745 31.56 -40.12 27.73
N LYS A 746 30.73 -39.47 26.90
CA LYS A 746 29.88 -40.14 25.91
C LYS A 746 30.35 -39.84 24.49
N GLU A 747 30.60 -40.90 23.71
CA GLU A 747 30.96 -40.80 22.28
C GLU A 747 29.75 -40.74 21.34
N GLU A 748 28.53 -40.70 21.88
CA GLU A 748 27.31 -40.62 21.07
C GLU A 748 27.29 -39.35 20.21
N ASN A 749 26.96 -39.50 18.91
CA ASN A 749 27.05 -38.40 17.96
C ASN A 749 26.08 -37.24 18.28
N ASN A 750 24.89 -37.53 18.81
CA ASN A 750 23.91 -36.53 19.24
C ASN A 750 24.41 -35.69 20.43
N VAL A 751 25.06 -36.30 21.42
CA VAL A 751 25.64 -35.59 22.58
C VAL A 751 26.77 -34.68 22.14
N ARG A 752 27.63 -35.14 21.23
CA ARG A 752 28.71 -34.35 20.64
C ARG A 752 28.19 -33.13 19.87
N VAL A 753 27.18 -33.32 19.03
CA VAL A 753 26.54 -32.22 18.28
C VAL A 753 25.85 -31.24 19.23
N ALA A 754 25.12 -31.75 20.23
CA ALA A 754 24.48 -30.95 21.25
C ALA A 754 25.49 -30.11 22.06
N ALA A 755 26.62 -30.70 22.43
CA ALA A 755 27.68 -30.01 23.17
C ALA A 755 28.34 -28.90 22.34
N ALA A 756 28.63 -29.16 21.06
CA ALA A 756 29.16 -28.14 20.14
C ALA A 756 28.18 -26.96 19.96
N ASN A 757 26.88 -27.26 19.80
CA ASN A 757 25.84 -26.23 19.75
C ASN A 757 25.71 -25.49 21.08
N ALA A 758 25.71 -26.19 22.21
CA ALA A 758 25.54 -25.63 23.55
C ALA A 758 26.66 -24.65 23.92
N ILE A 759 27.92 -25.03 23.72
CA ILE A 759 29.04 -24.14 24.03
C ILE A 759 29.05 -22.91 23.10
N THR A 760 28.66 -23.07 21.84
CA THR A 760 28.50 -21.96 20.89
C THR A 760 27.43 -20.96 21.37
N ILE A 761 26.27 -21.47 21.85
CA ILE A 761 25.21 -20.63 22.42
C ILE A 761 25.71 -19.89 23.66
N LEU A 762 26.42 -20.56 24.57
CA LEU A 762 26.94 -19.94 25.80
C LEU A 762 28.00 -18.87 25.52
N VAL A 763 28.94 -19.12 24.60
CA VAL A 763 29.91 -18.11 24.16
C VAL A 763 29.18 -16.91 23.56
N ARG A 764 28.17 -17.14 22.69
CA ARG A 764 27.39 -16.07 22.10
C ARG A 764 26.55 -15.30 23.12
N ALA A 765 26.11 -15.96 24.19
CA ALA A 765 25.47 -15.39 25.36
C ALA A 765 26.42 -14.59 26.26
N SER A 766 27.71 -14.49 25.90
CA SER A 766 28.77 -13.82 26.67
C SER A 766 29.02 -14.46 28.04
N VAL A 767 28.98 -15.80 28.09
CA VAL A 767 29.40 -16.57 29.26
C VAL A 767 30.92 -16.74 29.20
N ASP A 768 31.61 -16.30 30.26
CA ASP A 768 33.04 -16.49 30.43
C ASP A 768 33.34 -17.92 30.93
N PHE A 769 34.37 -18.55 30.38
CA PHE A 769 34.82 -19.90 30.76
C PHE A 769 36.15 -19.88 31.54
N ASN A 770 36.40 -18.80 32.28
CA ASN A 770 37.67 -18.59 32.97
C ASN A 770 37.89 -19.62 34.08
N GLY A 771 39.08 -20.23 34.12
CA GLY A 771 39.48 -21.21 35.14
C GLY A 771 38.72 -22.55 35.09
N GLU A 772 37.86 -22.74 34.10
CA GLU A 772 37.00 -23.91 33.96
C GLU A 772 37.77 -25.19 33.64
N ASP A 773 37.29 -26.30 34.18
CA ASP A 773 37.81 -27.62 33.85
C ASP A 773 36.99 -28.24 32.70
N LEU A 774 37.41 -27.99 31.47
CA LEU A 774 36.82 -28.53 30.24
C LEU A 774 37.68 -29.67 29.65
N ARG A 775 38.39 -30.43 30.49
CA ARG A 775 39.19 -31.57 30.03
C ARG A 775 38.33 -32.61 29.33
N GLY A 776 38.84 -33.09 28.19
CA GLY A 776 38.22 -34.17 27.42
C GLY A 776 36.88 -33.83 26.77
N ILE A 777 36.45 -32.55 26.74
CA ILE A 777 35.19 -32.19 26.08
C ILE A 777 35.22 -32.54 24.59
N ASN A 778 34.06 -32.87 24.03
CA ASN A 778 33.93 -33.29 22.65
C ASN A 778 32.99 -32.34 21.89
N ILE A 779 33.57 -31.34 21.22
CA ILE A 779 32.83 -30.23 20.61
C ILE A 779 33.31 -29.87 19.18
N PRO A 780 33.51 -30.84 18.28
CA PRO A 780 34.01 -30.55 16.94
C PRO A 780 33.05 -29.65 16.17
N GLY A 781 33.63 -28.67 15.47
CA GLY A 781 32.91 -27.70 14.66
C GLY A 781 32.26 -26.55 15.45
N ALA A 782 32.38 -26.51 16.78
CA ALA A 782 31.87 -25.42 17.61
C ALA A 782 32.41 -24.05 17.17
N ASP A 783 31.60 -23.00 17.32
CA ASP A 783 32.08 -21.63 17.13
C ASP A 783 32.29 -20.98 18.49
N LEU A 784 33.56 -20.86 18.88
CA LEU A 784 33.98 -20.22 20.12
C LEU A 784 34.49 -18.80 19.88
N SER A 785 34.33 -18.25 18.67
CA SER A 785 34.90 -16.96 18.31
C SER A 785 34.48 -15.86 19.28
N PHE A 786 35.43 -14.96 19.60
CA PHE A 786 35.28 -13.91 20.61
C PHE A 786 35.01 -14.40 22.05
N GLY A 787 35.06 -15.71 22.31
CA GLY A 787 34.89 -16.26 23.65
C GLY A 787 36.09 -16.00 24.58
N VAL A 788 35.84 -16.08 25.87
CA VAL A 788 36.81 -15.82 26.93
C VAL A 788 37.08 -17.09 27.72
N PHE A 789 38.30 -17.60 27.60
CA PHE A 789 38.77 -18.90 28.13
C PHE A 789 40.12 -18.72 28.85
N ASP A 790 40.24 -17.70 29.71
CA ASP A 790 41.47 -17.46 30.47
C ASP A 790 41.66 -18.56 31.51
N SER A 791 42.83 -19.19 31.51
CA SER A 791 43.23 -20.25 32.45
C SER A 791 42.33 -21.49 32.41
N THR A 792 41.51 -21.66 31.37
CA THR A 792 40.65 -22.84 31.14
C THR A 792 41.50 -24.09 30.86
N ASN A 793 41.10 -25.23 31.42
CA ASN A 793 41.71 -26.51 31.13
C ASN A 793 40.97 -27.22 29.98
N LEU A 794 41.60 -27.35 28.82
CA LEU A 794 41.10 -28.04 27.62
C LEU A 794 41.97 -29.25 27.26
N GLU A 795 42.71 -29.83 28.22
CA GLU A 795 43.55 -31.02 27.96
C GLU A 795 42.69 -32.17 27.41
N GLY A 796 43.19 -32.82 26.36
CA GLY A 796 42.52 -33.95 25.71
C GLY A 796 41.20 -33.63 24.99
N ALA A 797 40.81 -32.34 24.87
CA ALA A 797 39.55 -31.96 24.21
C ALA A 797 39.56 -32.25 22.70
N ASP A 798 38.43 -32.68 22.14
CA ASP A 798 38.22 -32.78 20.69
C ASP A 798 37.72 -31.44 20.15
N LEU A 799 38.66 -30.64 19.61
CA LEU A 799 38.42 -29.30 19.07
C LEU A 799 38.47 -29.28 17.53
N ARG A 800 38.30 -30.42 16.85
CA ARG A 800 38.40 -30.47 15.39
C ARG A 800 37.44 -29.48 14.73
N LYS A 801 37.91 -28.72 13.75
CA LYS A 801 37.12 -27.72 13.00
C LYS A 801 36.50 -26.60 13.85
N VAL A 802 36.90 -26.45 15.11
CA VAL A 802 36.40 -25.37 15.98
C VAL A 802 36.90 -24.02 15.47
N ASN A 803 36.03 -23.00 15.51
CA ASN A 803 36.39 -21.63 15.24
C ASN A 803 36.86 -20.93 16.53
N LEU A 804 38.16 -20.60 16.58
CA LEU A 804 38.85 -19.88 17.66
C LEU A 804 39.25 -18.46 17.25
N ARG A 805 38.58 -17.87 16.25
CA ARG A 805 38.86 -16.49 15.84
C ARG A 805 38.66 -15.51 17.00
N ASN A 806 39.67 -14.69 17.29
CA ASN A 806 39.64 -13.66 18.33
C ASN A 806 39.28 -14.18 19.75
N VAL A 807 39.62 -15.44 20.07
CA VAL A 807 39.37 -16.02 21.40
C VAL A 807 40.46 -15.62 22.40
N TRP A 808 40.06 -15.35 23.65
CA TRP A 808 40.99 -15.11 24.74
C TRP A 808 41.41 -16.43 25.40
N LEU A 809 42.57 -16.97 25.03
CA LEU A 809 43.10 -18.26 25.53
C LEU A 809 44.30 -18.11 26.49
N ARG A 810 44.43 -16.97 27.17
CA ARG A 810 45.56 -16.72 28.07
C ARG A 810 45.65 -17.84 29.12
N LYS A 811 46.82 -18.46 29.28
CA LYS A 811 47.07 -19.58 30.23
C LYS A 811 46.13 -20.80 30.07
N ALA A 812 45.38 -20.92 28.97
CA ALA A 812 44.58 -22.11 28.73
C ALA A 812 45.50 -23.33 28.49
N LYS A 813 45.13 -24.48 29.04
CA LYS A 813 45.86 -25.74 28.84
C LYS A 813 45.25 -26.52 27.68
N LEU A 814 46.04 -26.88 26.68
CA LEU A 814 45.58 -27.56 25.47
C LEU A 814 46.34 -28.87 25.22
N ASP A 815 47.02 -29.41 26.24
CA ASP A 815 47.86 -30.60 26.08
C ASP A 815 47.00 -31.79 25.63
N GLY A 816 47.40 -32.43 24.53
CA GLY A 816 46.67 -33.56 23.94
C GLY A 816 45.33 -33.20 23.29
N ALA A 817 44.96 -31.92 23.17
CA ALA A 817 43.75 -31.52 22.46
C ALA A 817 43.86 -31.81 20.94
N ASN A 818 42.77 -32.28 20.34
CA ASN A 818 42.70 -32.54 18.90
C ASN A 818 42.38 -31.26 18.12
N MET A 819 43.41 -30.65 17.55
CA MET A 819 43.35 -29.33 16.89
C MET A 819 43.17 -29.40 15.36
N GLN A 820 42.80 -30.55 14.80
CA GLN A 820 42.72 -30.71 13.34
C GLN A 820 41.72 -29.72 12.71
N SER A 821 42.17 -28.93 11.74
CA SER A 821 41.34 -27.94 11.02
C SER A 821 40.71 -26.84 11.90
N VAL A 822 41.26 -26.58 13.08
CA VAL A 822 40.86 -25.43 13.92
C VAL A 822 41.12 -24.11 13.18
N GLN A 823 40.17 -23.18 13.25
CA GLN A 823 40.26 -21.87 12.61
C GLN A 823 40.66 -20.80 13.63
N PHE A 824 41.86 -20.24 13.55
CA PHE A 824 42.28 -19.13 14.43
C PHE A 824 41.96 -17.74 13.88
N GLY A 825 41.44 -17.67 12.64
CA GLY A 825 41.35 -16.45 11.84
C GLY A 825 42.70 -16.12 11.21
N GLU A 826 42.76 -16.05 9.88
CA GLU A 826 43.97 -15.62 9.16
C GLU A 826 43.98 -14.09 9.02
N PHE A 827 45.12 -13.45 9.32
CA PHE A 827 45.39 -12.11 8.81
C PHE A 827 45.59 -12.20 7.28
N PRO A 828 45.13 -11.22 6.49
CA PRO A 828 45.34 -11.22 5.05
C PRO A 828 46.83 -11.35 4.71
N TYR A 829 47.19 -12.30 3.84
CA TYR A 829 48.52 -12.39 3.26
C TYR A 829 48.48 -12.02 1.78
N LEU A 830 49.53 -11.35 1.31
CA LEU A 830 49.62 -10.88 -0.07
C LEU A 830 50.34 -11.93 -0.93
N GLU A 831 49.75 -12.27 -2.09
CA GLU A 831 50.39 -13.11 -3.10
C GLU A 831 50.84 -12.28 -4.31
N PRO A 832 52.01 -11.63 -4.26
CA PRO A 832 52.50 -10.83 -5.37
C PRO A 832 52.93 -11.64 -6.61
N LYS A 833 52.92 -12.98 -6.56
CA LYS A 833 53.25 -13.90 -7.68
C LYS A 833 54.68 -13.74 -8.24
N SER A 834 55.61 -13.25 -7.42
CA SER A 834 57.04 -13.12 -7.71
C SER A 834 57.79 -12.97 -6.37
N GLY A 835 59.09 -13.28 -6.32
CA GLY A 835 59.88 -13.12 -5.11
C GLY A 835 59.85 -11.68 -4.60
N VAL A 836 59.63 -11.51 -3.29
CA VAL A 836 59.62 -10.20 -2.63
C VAL A 836 61.03 -9.86 -2.19
N ARG A 837 61.52 -8.67 -2.58
CA ARG A 837 62.87 -8.20 -2.28
C ARG A 837 62.90 -7.12 -1.22
N CYS A 838 61.85 -6.30 -1.18
CA CYS A 838 61.67 -5.23 -0.21
C CYS A 838 60.18 -4.91 -0.04
N SER A 839 59.82 -4.33 1.09
CA SER A 839 58.48 -3.81 1.33
C SER A 839 58.52 -2.64 2.30
N THR A 840 57.49 -1.79 2.25
CA THR A 840 57.39 -0.61 3.12
C THR A 840 55.94 -0.10 3.22
N TYR A 841 55.60 0.49 4.37
CA TYR A 841 54.36 1.24 4.54
C TYR A 841 54.54 2.70 4.10
N SER A 842 53.46 3.32 3.63
CA SER A 842 53.40 4.77 3.54
C SER A 842 53.40 5.38 4.94
N PRO A 843 54.01 6.57 5.14
CA PRO A 843 54.01 7.26 6.43
C PRO A 843 52.62 7.51 7.04
N ASP A 844 51.58 7.64 6.21
CA ASP A 844 50.19 7.80 6.65
C ASP A 844 49.47 6.47 6.95
N GLY A 845 50.11 5.33 6.73
CA GLY A 845 49.58 3.99 6.98
C GLY A 845 48.48 3.53 6.02
N LYS A 846 48.12 4.30 4.99
CA LYS A 846 47.03 3.97 4.05
C LYS A 846 47.44 3.06 2.90
N SER A 847 48.74 2.97 2.63
CA SER A 847 49.28 2.21 1.51
C SER A 847 50.44 1.32 1.96
N TYR A 848 50.54 0.14 1.37
CA TYR A 848 51.64 -0.79 1.57
C TYR A 848 52.25 -1.19 0.23
N SER A 849 53.55 -1.03 0.08
CA SER A 849 54.25 -1.29 -1.18
C SER A 849 55.21 -2.46 -1.08
N VAL A 850 55.30 -3.24 -2.15
CA VAL A 850 56.14 -4.42 -2.25
C VAL A 850 56.94 -4.37 -3.55
N GLY A 851 58.26 -4.53 -3.47
CA GLY A 851 59.17 -4.58 -4.60
C GLY A 851 59.53 -6.01 -4.98
N LEU A 852 59.43 -6.33 -6.27
CA LEU A 852 59.46 -7.71 -6.76
C LEU A 852 60.69 -8.02 -7.62
N GLU A 853 61.01 -9.30 -7.69
CA GLU A 853 62.08 -9.82 -8.54
C GLU A 853 61.78 -9.70 -10.04
N ASN A 854 60.52 -9.65 -10.46
CA ASN A 854 60.15 -9.44 -11.86
C ASN A 854 60.29 -7.98 -12.34
N GLY A 855 60.80 -7.09 -11.48
CA GLY A 855 61.04 -5.68 -11.79
C GLY A 855 59.87 -4.74 -11.51
N ASN A 856 58.72 -5.28 -11.10
CA ASN A 856 57.58 -4.46 -10.71
C ASN A 856 57.62 -4.13 -9.22
N ALA A 857 57.02 -3.00 -8.84
CA ALA A 857 56.52 -2.79 -7.49
C ALA A 857 54.99 -2.80 -7.48
N LYS A 858 54.37 -3.27 -6.40
CA LYS A 858 52.91 -3.28 -6.23
C LYS A 858 52.55 -2.45 -5.02
N VAL A 859 51.46 -1.69 -5.14
CA VAL A 859 50.90 -0.87 -4.06
C VAL A 859 49.55 -1.45 -3.66
N TYR A 860 49.34 -1.63 -2.36
CA TYR A 860 48.13 -2.18 -1.77
C TYR A 860 47.51 -1.16 -0.83
N GLU A 861 46.18 -1.11 -0.81
CA GLU A 861 45.45 -0.38 0.23
C GLU A 861 45.42 -1.19 1.52
N THR A 862 45.71 -0.57 2.67
CA THR A 862 45.86 -1.29 3.95
C THR A 862 44.53 -1.65 4.61
N GLU A 863 43.44 -0.93 4.28
CA GLU A 863 42.10 -1.20 4.79
C GLU A 863 41.49 -2.47 4.15
N THR A 864 41.71 -2.65 2.84
CA THR A 864 41.07 -3.73 2.08
C THR A 864 42.03 -4.81 1.58
N TRP A 865 43.35 -4.56 1.67
CA TRP A 865 44.43 -5.36 1.07
C TRP A 865 44.28 -5.61 -0.43
N LYS A 866 43.47 -4.79 -1.11
CA LYS A 866 43.36 -4.82 -2.57
C LYS A 866 44.55 -4.11 -3.19
N LYS A 867 45.08 -4.71 -4.26
CA LYS A 867 46.12 -4.10 -5.08
C LYS A 867 45.54 -2.86 -5.78
N ARG A 868 46.08 -1.69 -5.48
CA ARG A 868 45.74 -0.43 -6.14
C ARG A 868 46.50 -0.31 -7.46
N ASP A 869 47.83 -0.36 -7.39
CA ASP A 869 48.70 -0.08 -8.54
C ASP A 869 49.78 -1.14 -8.77
N THR A 870 50.32 -1.13 -9.98
CA THR A 870 51.52 -1.87 -10.36
C THR A 870 52.46 -0.91 -11.07
N LEU A 871 53.64 -0.69 -10.48
CA LEU A 871 54.68 0.22 -10.94
C LEU A 871 55.70 -0.59 -11.76
N PRO A 872 55.68 -0.52 -13.11
CA PRO A 872 56.50 -1.40 -13.94
C PRO A 872 57.98 -0.96 -14.03
N GLY A 873 58.89 -1.92 -14.09
CA GLY A 873 60.33 -1.68 -14.22
C GLY A 873 61.06 -2.82 -14.93
N THR A 874 62.30 -2.55 -15.36
CA THR A 874 63.09 -3.47 -16.21
C THR A 874 64.07 -4.36 -15.44
N GLY A 875 64.36 -4.05 -14.18
CA GLY A 875 65.23 -4.85 -13.31
C GLY A 875 64.63 -5.03 -11.92
N LYS A 876 65.03 -6.10 -11.21
CA LYS A 876 64.54 -6.43 -9.85
C LYS A 876 64.55 -5.20 -8.94
N VAL A 877 63.46 -4.96 -8.21
CA VAL A 877 63.33 -3.82 -7.30
C VAL A 877 63.95 -4.20 -5.94
N ASN A 878 65.13 -3.67 -5.64
CA ASN A 878 65.88 -4.01 -4.42
C ASN A 878 65.45 -3.19 -3.21
N CYS A 879 65.00 -1.96 -3.43
CA CYS A 879 64.65 -1.04 -2.37
C CYS A 879 63.53 -0.08 -2.81
N LEU A 880 62.78 0.39 -1.81
CA LEU A 880 61.61 1.25 -1.95
C LEU A 880 61.60 2.28 -0.82
N ALA A 881 61.15 3.50 -1.09
CA ALA A 881 60.89 4.50 -0.06
C ALA A 881 59.72 5.40 -0.44
N TYR A 882 58.93 5.82 0.55
CA TYR A 882 57.89 6.85 0.37
C TYR A 882 58.45 8.24 0.69
N SER A 883 57.89 9.27 0.05
CA SER A 883 58.04 10.65 0.50
C SER A 883 57.42 10.83 1.89
N GLY A 884 57.89 11.84 2.66
CA GLY A 884 57.31 12.15 3.97
C GLY A 884 55.82 12.53 3.93
N LYS A 885 55.32 12.97 2.76
CA LYS A 885 53.90 13.29 2.52
C LYS A 885 53.06 12.09 2.06
N SER A 886 53.66 10.91 1.86
CA SER A 886 52.99 9.71 1.33
C SER A 886 52.43 9.85 -0.10
N ASP A 887 52.80 10.91 -0.82
CA ASP A 887 52.31 11.23 -2.17
C ASP A 887 53.22 10.69 -3.29
N ARG A 888 54.46 10.29 -2.97
CA ARG A 888 55.42 9.75 -3.95
C ARG A 888 56.13 8.50 -3.44
N ILE A 889 56.48 7.61 -4.37
CA ILE A 889 57.29 6.40 -4.12
C ILE A 889 58.57 6.46 -4.96
N VAL A 890 59.71 6.12 -4.38
CA VAL A 890 60.97 5.90 -5.11
C VAL A 890 61.29 4.42 -5.14
N THR A 891 61.61 3.88 -6.31
CA THR A 891 62.05 2.49 -6.50
C THR A 891 63.49 2.43 -7.00
N GLY A 892 64.30 1.56 -6.40
CA GLY A 892 65.70 1.35 -6.75
C GLY A 892 65.90 -0.03 -7.33
N SER A 893 66.48 -0.09 -8.53
CA SER A 893 66.54 -1.32 -9.33
C SER A 893 67.95 -1.88 -9.50
N THR A 894 68.00 -3.18 -9.82
CA THR A 894 69.23 -3.88 -10.23
C THR A 894 69.78 -3.42 -11.58
N ASP A 895 69.00 -2.69 -12.38
CA ASP A 895 69.49 -2.09 -13.64
C ASP A 895 70.24 -0.75 -13.43
N GLY A 896 70.43 -0.33 -12.16
CA GLY A 896 71.09 0.93 -11.80
C GLY A 896 70.18 2.15 -11.90
N THR A 897 68.92 1.98 -12.31
CA THR A 897 67.96 3.09 -12.37
C THR A 897 67.23 3.26 -11.04
N VAL A 898 66.97 4.53 -10.73
CA VAL A 898 66.08 4.94 -9.64
C VAL A 898 64.87 5.62 -10.27
N ARG A 899 63.65 5.25 -9.88
CA ARG A 899 62.41 5.76 -10.49
C ARG A 899 61.52 6.39 -9.42
N LEU A 900 60.96 7.55 -9.70
CA LEU A 900 59.98 8.23 -8.85
C LEU A 900 58.58 8.09 -9.44
N TRP A 901 57.62 7.81 -8.57
CA TRP A 901 56.23 7.50 -8.91
C TRP A 901 55.28 8.36 -8.09
N ASP A 902 54.15 8.70 -8.69
CA ASP A 902 53.01 9.32 -8.04
C ASP A 902 52.13 8.24 -7.40
N VAL A 903 51.70 8.45 -6.16
CA VAL A 903 50.89 7.48 -5.40
C VAL A 903 49.41 7.54 -5.75
N GLU A 904 48.90 8.70 -6.18
CA GLU A 904 47.48 8.92 -6.45
C GLU A 904 47.06 8.29 -7.78
N ASN A 905 47.89 8.40 -8.81
CA ASN A 905 47.60 7.87 -10.15
C ASN A 905 48.52 6.72 -10.59
N GLY A 906 49.49 6.31 -9.76
CA GLY A 906 50.43 5.23 -10.08
C GLY A 906 51.40 5.56 -11.23
N GLY A 907 51.44 6.81 -11.67
CA GLY A 907 52.19 7.28 -12.82
C GLY A 907 53.68 7.46 -12.51
N ARG A 908 54.52 7.18 -13.51
CA ARG A 908 55.97 7.43 -13.43
C ARG A 908 56.23 8.93 -13.60
N ILE A 909 56.88 9.55 -12.62
CA ILE A 909 57.21 10.98 -12.62
C ILE A 909 58.56 11.21 -13.30
N CYS A 910 59.60 10.50 -12.86
CA CYS A 910 60.98 10.76 -13.32
C CYS A 910 61.89 9.55 -13.16
N ASP A 911 62.92 9.51 -14.01
CA ASP A 911 64.02 8.55 -13.97
C ASP A 911 65.33 9.22 -13.60
N PHE A 912 65.97 8.66 -12.60
CA PHE A 912 67.24 9.11 -12.07
C PHE A 912 68.29 8.11 -12.53
N ILE A 913 68.98 8.48 -13.62
CA ILE A 913 70.05 7.70 -14.23
C ILE A 913 71.38 8.25 -13.72
N GLY A 914 72.22 7.37 -13.17
CA GLY A 914 73.53 7.79 -12.69
C GLY A 914 74.33 6.67 -12.05
N HIS A 915 73.66 5.74 -11.36
CA HIS A 915 74.36 4.58 -10.83
C HIS A 915 74.80 3.62 -11.95
N THR A 916 76.07 3.22 -11.92
CA THR A 916 76.64 2.25 -12.87
C THR A 916 76.56 0.81 -12.33
N GLY A 917 76.03 0.64 -11.13
CA GLY A 917 75.79 -0.65 -10.47
C GLY A 917 74.40 -0.72 -9.84
N LYS A 918 74.04 -1.89 -9.29
CA LYS A 918 72.71 -2.13 -8.69
C LYS A 918 72.44 -1.13 -7.56
N VAL A 919 71.26 -0.55 -7.52
CA VAL A 919 70.83 0.27 -6.38
C VAL A 919 70.52 -0.67 -5.21
N ALA A 920 71.20 -0.45 -4.08
CA ALA A 920 71.12 -1.31 -2.91
C ALA A 920 70.18 -0.74 -1.84
N CYS A 921 70.14 0.58 -1.66
CA CYS A 921 69.31 1.24 -0.67
C CYS A 921 68.86 2.62 -1.13
N ILE A 922 67.73 3.08 -0.57
CA ILE A 922 67.16 4.41 -0.76
C ILE A 922 66.72 4.93 0.61
N ALA A 923 66.94 6.21 0.88
CA ALA A 923 66.38 6.92 2.02
C ALA A 923 65.79 8.25 1.56
N TYR A 924 64.50 8.48 1.83
CA TYR A 924 63.83 9.74 1.52
C TYR A 924 63.96 10.71 2.70
N ALA A 925 64.24 11.99 2.44
CA ALA A 925 64.29 13.00 3.48
C ALA A 925 62.86 13.30 4.00
N PRO A 926 62.59 13.23 5.32
CA PRO A 926 61.22 13.34 5.85
C PRO A 926 60.51 14.67 5.58
N LYS A 927 61.25 15.77 5.37
CA LYS A 927 60.71 17.14 5.22
C LYS A 927 61.15 17.85 3.93
N GLU A 928 62.01 17.23 3.13
CA GLU A 928 62.56 17.82 1.90
C GLU A 928 62.15 16.96 0.71
N GLU A 929 61.98 17.55 -0.47
CA GLU A 929 61.81 16.80 -1.73
C GLU A 929 63.17 16.28 -2.24
N ARG A 930 63.90 15.58 -1.36
CA ARG A 930 65.21 14.99 -1.66
C ARG A 930 65.28 13.57 -1.15
N PHE A 931 66.08 12.74 -1.83
CA PHE A 931 66.37 11.39 -1.38
C PHE A 931 67.81 11.01 -1.72
N VAL A 932 68.34 10.05 -0.97
CA VAL A 932 69.70 9.53 -1.15
C VAL A 932 69.62 8.08 -1.59
N THR A 933 70.48 7.69 -2.53
CA THR A 933 70.61 6.31 -3.00
C THR A 933 72.04 5.81 -2.85
N GLY A 934 72.19 4.55 -2.44
CA GLY A 934 73.47 3.85 -2.40
C GLY A 934 73.53 2.77 -3.48
N GLY A 935 74.58 2.80 -4.29
CA GLY A 935 74.80 1.87 -5.39
C GLY A 935 75.93 0.87 -5.12
N GLN A 936 75.88 -0.29 -5.79
CA GLN A 936 76.99 -1.24 -5.82
C GLN A 936 78.19 -0.76 -6.65
N ASP A 937 78.08 0.42 -7.28
CA ASP A 937 79.20 1.14 -7.89
C ASP A 937 80.09 1.84 -6.83
N GLY A 938 79.78 1.67 -5.55
CA GLY A 938 80.51 2.30 -4.44
C GLY A 938 80.16 3.76 -4.23
N SER A 939 79.18 4.31 -4.98
CA SER A 939 78.77 5.71 -4.86
C SER A 939 77.50 5.86 -4.03
N VAL A 940 77.39 7.02 -3.37
CA VAL A 940 76.17 7.53 -2.75
C VAL A 940 75.77 8.78 -3.51
N ARG A 941 74.50 8.86 -3.94
CA ARG A 941 73.99 9.99 -4.72
C ARG A 941 72.83 10.64 -3.99
N LEU A 942 72.88 11.96 -3.85
CA LEU A 942 71.76 12.79 -3.40
C LEU A 942 70.99 13.20 -4.64
N TRP A 943 69.67 13.21 -4.55
CA TRP A 943 68.79 13.56 -5.66
C TRP A 943 67.76 14.58 -5.22
N ASP A 944 67.50 15.54 -6.09
CA ASP A 944 66.38 16.45 -5.96
C ASP A 944 65.16 15.87 -6.70
N ALA A 945 64.13 15.52 -5.94
CA ALA A 945 62.95 14.83 -6.44
C ALA A 945 62.05 15.72 -7.30
N ALA A 946 62.18 17.04 -7.21
CA ALA A 946 61.43 18.00 -8.00
C ALA A 946 62.08 18.26 -9.37
N THR A 947 63.41 18.30 -9.42
CA THR A 947 64.16 18.72 -10.62
C THR A 947 64.83 17.59 -11.37
N GLY A 948 64.92 16.38 -10.79
CA GLY A 948 65.59 15.25 -11.46
C GLY A 948 67.12 15.28 -11.39
N LYS A 949 67.71 16.25 -10.69
CA LYS A 949 69.16 16.50 -10.66
C LYS A 949 69.86 15.77 -9.51
N ILE A 950 71.12 15.40 -9.75
CA ILE A 950 72.10 14.91 -8.74
C ILE A 950 72.75 16.11 -8.05
#